data_AF-A0A7W0BZE3-F1
#
_entry.id   AF-A0A7W0BZE3-F1
#
_cell.length_a   1.000
_cell.length_b   1.000
_cell.length_c   1.000
_cell.angle_alpha   90.00
_cell.angle_beta   90.00
_cell.angle_gamma   90.00
#
_symmetry.space_group_name_H-M   'P 1'
#
loop_
_entity.id
_entity.type
_entity.pdbx_description
1 polymer ?
#
loop_
_entity_poly.entity_id
_entity_poly.type
_entity_poly.pdbx_seq_one_letter_code
_entity_poly.pdbx_strand_id
1 'polypeptide(L)'
;MDNVLQQPVTQIKGIGEETSEALQEMGIKTIEDLLMHFPYRYEDYELRDLADVKHDEKVTVEGKVHSEPSLTYYTRKKSRLTFRLLVGRYLITVVCFNRPYLKGKLSINETVTVTGKWNQHRQTITASELKLGALPEKRDLEPVYSIRGALTVKGMRRFIKLALEQFGEAILDPLPETVRNAYRLVSKKEAIRAIHFPRSHEELKQARRRLVYEEFLLFQLKIHALRKVQREHSKGIAHTFSMEQLQEFIQQLPFPLTGAQKRVVQEIIKDMQSPYRMNRLLQGDVGSGKTVVAAIALYATVLSGYQGALMVPTEILAEQHAQSLQALLAPADVSIALLTSSIKGKKRKEVLEKLASGDIDIIIGTHALIQDEVNFHQLGLVITDEQHRFGVEQRRILREKGESPDVLFMTATPIPRTLAITAFGEMDVSIIDEMPAGRKKVQTYWVKHHMLERVLDFIEKEVQKGRQAYVICPLIEESEKLDVQNAIDVHSMLTHYYRGKYQIGLMHGRLSSEEKDEVMKAFSQNHVQILVSTTVVEVGVNVPNATVMVIYDAERFGLAQLHQLRGRVGRGDEQSYCILVADPKSEAGKERMRIMTETTDGFVLSEKDLELRGPGDFFGTKQSGMPEFKLGDVVHDYRILEVARSDAAKLIYSHAFWNDSSYEALRLYLQESGVLHGEKLD
;
A
#
# COMPACT_ATOMS: atom_id res chain seq x y z
N MET A 1 -5.20 -40.49 -4.53
CA MET A 1 -5.09 -40.86 -3.11
C MET A 1 -6.03 -39.94 -2.37
N ASP A 2 -7.08 -40.47 -1.74
CA ASP A 2 -8.05 -39.64 -1.02
C ASP A 2 -7.32 -38.81 0.03
N ASN A 3 -7.43 -37.48 -0.08
CA ASN A 3 -6.76 -36.55 0.83
C ASN A 3 -7.40 -36.72 2.22
N VAL A 4 -6.75 -37.51 3.09
CA VAL A 4 -7.27 -37.87 4.42
C VAL A 4 -7.63 -36.64 5.25
N LEU A 5 -6.98 -35.50 5.01
CA LEU A 5 -7.25 -34.23 5.69
C LEU A 5 -8.55 -33.54 5.23
N GLN A 6 -9.08 -33.90 4.06
CA GLN A 6 -10.36 -33.41 3.53
C GLN A 6 -11.57 -34.17 4.09
N GLN A 7 -11.33 -35.17 4.95
CA GLN A 7 -12.42 -35.85 5.66
C GLN A 7 -13.12 -34.91 6.67
N PRO A 8 -14.40 -35.15 6.98
CA PRO A 8 -15.14 -34.35 7.95
C PRO A 8 -14.53 -34.38 9.35
N VAL A 9 -14.67 -33.28 10.11
CA VAL A 9 -14.18 -33.18 11.50
C VAL A 9 -14.73 -34.26 12.45
N THR A 10 -15.87 -34.89 12.12
CA THR A 10 -16.46 -35.99 12.89
C THR A 10 -15.58 -37.24 12.99
N GLN A 11 -14.59 -37.39 12.09
CA GLN A 11 -13.63 -38.48 12.15
C GLN A 11 -12.61 -38.33 13.31
N ILE A 12 -12.48 -37.13 13.89
CA ILE A 12 -11.58 -36.89 15.02
C ILE A 12 -12.24 -37.45 16.29
N LYS A 13 -11.59 -38.45 16.90
CA LYS A 13 -12.03 -39.05 18.17
C LYS A 13 -12.25 -38.00 19.25
N GLY A 14 -13.51 -37.72 19.58
CA GLY A 14 -13.90 -36.75 20.61
C GLY A 14 -14.73 -35.56 20.11
N ILE A 15 -14.96 -35.45 18.80
CA ILE A 15 -15.91 -34.51 18.19
C ILE A 15 -17.22 -35.28 17.92
N GLY A 16 -18.26 -34.99 18.71
CA GLY A 16 -19.62 -35.51 18.47
C GLY A 16 -20.42 -34.62 17.52
N GLU A 17 -21.67 -35.01 17.21
CA GLU A 17 -22.55 -34.29 16.29
C GLU A 17 -22.76 -32.83 16.69
N GLU A 18 -23.12 -32.56 17.95
CA GLU A 18 -23.33 -31.19 18.48
C GLU A 18 -22.07 -30.31 18.37
N THR A 19 -20.88 -30.89 18.59
CA THR A 19 -19.61 -30.15 18.45
C THR A 19 -19.26 -29.92 16.98
N SER A 20 -19.58 -30.87 16.10
CA SER A 20 -19.40 -30.73 14.66
C SER A 20 -20.27 -29.61 14.10
N GLU A 21 -21.54 -29.53 14.51
CA GLU A 21 -22.44 -28.43 14.11
C GLU A 21 -21.88 -27.06 14.52
N ALA A 22 -21.40 -26.94 15.77
CA ALA A 22 -20.79 -25.71 16.26
C ALA A 22 -19.50 -25.32 15.49
N LEU A 23 -18.70 -26.30 15.03
CA LEU A 23 -17.54 -26.05 14.18
C LEU A 23 -17.95 -25.64 12.77
N GLN A 24 -18.99 -26.24 12.21
CA GLN A 24 -19.53 -25.88 10.90
C GLN A 24 -20.09 -24.45 10.87
N GLU A 25 -20.72 -23.98 11.95
CA GLU A 25 -21.13 -22.57 12.09
C GLU A 25 -19.96 -21.59 12.02
N MET A 26 -18.74 -22.05 12.34
CA MET A 26 -17.50 -21.30 12.20
C MET A 26 -16.82 -21.48 10.83
N GLY A 27 -17.44 -22.24 9.92
CA GLY A 27 -16.87 -22.56 8.61
C GLY A 27 -15.88 -23.72 8.61
N ILE A 28 -15.74 -24.46 9.72
CA ILE A 28 -14.77 -25.55 9.87
C ILE A 28 -15.49 -26.87 9.57
N LYS A 29 -15.25 -27.44 8.39
CA LYS A 29 -15.94 -28.67 7.93
C LYS A 29 -15.01 -29.88 7.91
N THR A 30 -13.75 -29.66 7.53
CA THR A 30 -12.74 -30.71 7.33
C THR A 30 -11.67 -30.71 8.43
N ILE A 31 -10.90 -31.79 8.53
CA ILE A 31 -9.74 -31.87 9.42
C ILE A 31 -8.71 -30.79 9.06
N GLU A 32 -8.50 -30.52 7.77
CA GLU A 32 -7.64 -29.43 7.30
C GLU A 32 -8.12 -28.06 7.78
N ASP A 33 -9.43 -27.77 7.69
CA ASP A 33 -9.97 -26.50 8.18
C ASP A 33 -9.68 -26.30 9.67
N LEU A 34 -9.77 -27.36 10.47
CA LEU A 34 -9.50 -27.29 11.91
C LEU A 34 -8.02 -27.04 12.20
N LEU A 35 -7.11 -27.69 11.45
CA LEU A 35 -5.66 -27.49 11.56
C LEU A 35 -5.20 -26.13 11.03
N MET A 36 -5.98 -25.51 10.14
CA MET A 36 -5.69 -24.18 9.58
C MET A 36 -6.48 -23.07 10.29
N HIS A 37 -7.17 -23.36 11.40
CA HIS A 37 -7.86 -22.37 12.23
C HIS A 37 -6.91 -21.76 13.26
N PHE A 38 -6.17 -20.74 12.85
CA PHE A 38 -5.09 -20.19 13.66
C PHE A 38 -5.56 -19.32 14.84
N PRO A 39 -4.78 -19.25 15.93
CA PRO A 39 -5.06 -18.35 17.03
C PRO A 39 -4.76 -16.89 16.65
N TYR A 40 -5.60 -15.95 17.11
CA TYR A 40 -5.43 -14.52 16.83
C TYR A 40 -4.50 -13.83 17.84
N ARG A 41 -4.26 -14.47 19.00
CA ARG A 41 -3.39 -13.95 20.06
C ARG A 41 -2.81 -15.10 20.88
N TYR A 42 -1.67 -14.85 21.50
CA TYR A 42 -1.07 -15.71 22.52
C TYR A 42 -1.07 -15.00 23.88
N GLU A 43 -1.40 -15.74 24.92
CA GLU A 43 -1.21 -15.31 26.29
C GLU A 43 0.12 -15.83 26.80
N ASP A 44 1.01 -14.89 27.10
CA ASP A 44 2.33 -15.14 27.66
C ASP A 44 2.23 -15.28 29.19
N TYR A 45 2.55 -16.47 29.66
CA TYR A 45 2.63 -16.86 31.06
C TYR A 45 4.07 -17.14 31.51
N GLU A 46 5.06 -16.81 30.69
CA GLU A 46 6.48 -16.96 31.01
C GLU A 46 6.80 -16.19 32.31
N LEU A 47 7.45 -16.88 33.23
CA LEU A 47 7.89 -16.30 34.49
C LEU A 47 9.04 -15.32 34.22
N ARG A 48 8.78 -14.02 34.39
CA ARG A 48 9.80 -12.98 34.24
C ARG A 48 10.31 -12.52 35.60
N ASP A 49 11.61 -12.25 35.70
CA ASP A 49 12.17 -11.57 36.86
C ASP A 49 11.61 -10.13 36.90
N LEU A 50 11.14 -9.71 38.07
CA LEU A 50 10.60 -8.36 38.29
C LEU A 50 11.65 -7.26 38.08
N ALA A 51 12.94 -7.61 38.03
CA ALA A 51 14.03 -6.70 37.67
C ALA A 51 13.99 -6.23 36.21
N ASP A 52 13.49 -7.06 35.28
CA ASP A 52 13.57 -6.82 33.83
C ASP A 52 12.26 -6.31 33.22
N VAL A 53 11.21 -6.15 34.04
CA VAL A 53 9.85 -5.77 33.60
C VAL A 53 9.65 -4.27 33.77
N LYS A 54 9.21 -3.59 32.70
CA LYS A 54 8.95 -2.13 32.75
C LYS A 54 7.64 -1.82 33.48
N HIS A 55 7.49 -0.58 33.92
CA HIS A 55 6.24 -0.08 34.50
C HIS A 55 5.06 -0.26 33.52
N ASP A 56 3.92 -0.72 34.03
CA ASP A 56 2.64 -0.94 33.34
C ASP A 56 2.61 -2.13 32.36
N GLU A 57 3.68 -2.93 32.31
CA GLU A 57 3.69 -4.20 31.58
C GLU A 57 2.90 -5.29 32.33
N LYS A 58 2.35 -6.24 31.57
CA LYS A 58 1.70 -7.44 32.12
C LYS A 58 2.79 -8.46 32.46
N VAL A 59 2.82 -8.93 33.70
CA VAL A 59 3.79 -9.92 34.19
C VAL A 59 3.06 -11.10 34.82
N THR A 60 3.64 -12.29 34.67
CA THR A 60 3.29 -13.50 35.41
C THR A 60 4.41 -13.82 36.38
N VAL A 61 4.08 -13.94 37.67
CA VAL A 61 5.04 -14.26 38.73
C VAL A 61 4.54 -15.41 39.59
N GLU A 62 5.48 -16.22 40.05
CA GLU A 62 5.24 -17.27 41.02
C GLU A 62 5.87 -16.90 42.36
N GLY A 63 5.11 -17.02 43.45
CA GLY A 63 5.61 -16.67 44.76
C GLY A 63 4.82 -17.30 45.90
N LYS A 64 5.35 -17.15 47.12
CA LYS A 64 4.71 -17.62 48.34
C LYS A 64 3.92 -16.50 49.01
N VAL A 65 2.69 -16.78 49.42
CA VAL A 65 1.85 -15.82 50.15
C VAL A 65 2.49 -15.54 51.51
N HIS A 66 2.87 -14.28 51.75
CA HIS A 66 3.60 -13.86 52.95
C HIS A 66 2.70 -13.11 53.96
N SER A 67 1.54 -12.61 53.55
CA SER A 67 0.59 -11.97 54.48
C SER A 67 -0.81 -12.52 54.33
N GLU A 68 -1.59 -12.42 55.40
CA GLU A 68 -3.02 -12.73 55.33
C GLU A 68 -3.73 -11.82 54.31
N PRO A 69 -4.68 -12.36 53.54
CA PRO A 69 -5.42 -11.59 52.56
C PRO A 69 -6.44 -10.64 53.20
N SER A 70 -6.21 -9.34 53.02
CA SER A 70 -7.09 -8.26 53.50
C SER A 70 -8.13 -7.91 52.45
N LEU A 71 -9.42 -8.02 52.80
CA LEU A 71 -10.56 -7.74 51.93
C LEU A 71 -11.25 -6.45 52.37
N THR A 72 -11.27 -5.44 51.51
CA THR A 72 -11.95 -4.16 51.74
C THR A 72 -13.09 -3.98 50.73
N TYR A 73 -14.25 -3.51 51.18
CA TYR A 73 -15.39 -3.19 50.31
C TYR A 73 -15.53 -1.68 50.16
N TYR A 74 -15.59 -1.18 48.92
CA TYR A 74 -15.75 0.24 48.61
C TYR A 74 -17.21 0.63 48.34
N THR A 75 -18.02 -0.33 47.90
CA THR A 75 -19.46 -0.22 47.65
C THR A 75 -20.06 -1.62 47.74
N ARG A 76 -21.38 -1.77 47.89
CA ARG A 76 -22.06 -3.08 48.03
C ARG A 76 -21.72 -4.10 46.91
N LYS A 77 -21.21 -3.65 45.74
CA LYS A 77 -20.80 -4.49 44.60
C LYS A 77 -19.30 -4.44 44.24
N LYS A 78 -18.47 -3.62 44.91
CA LYS A 78 -17.03 -3.46 44.58
C LYS A 78 -16.14 -3.84 45.76
N SER A 79 -15.30 -4.85 45.59
CA SER A 79 -14.37 -5.33 46.62
C SER A 79 -12.91 -5.28 46.15
N ARG A 80 -11.98 -5.19 47.09
CA ARG A 80 -10.54 -5.21 46.84
C ARG A 80 -9.88 -6.15 47.84
N LEU A 81 -9.28 -7.23 47.32
CA LEU A 81 -8.46 -8.16 48.07
C LEU A 81 -7.00 -7.77 47.91
N THR A 82 -6.26 -7.75 49.00
CA THR A 82 -4.84 -7.32 49.01
C THR A 82 -4.02 -8.26 49.88
N PHE A 83 -2.89 -8.75 49.39
CA PHE A 83 -1.96 -9.58 50.16
C PHE A 83 -0.53 -9.39 49.66
N ARG A 84 0.47 -9.73 50.47
CA ARG A 84 1.88 -9.71 50.10
C ARG A 84 2.32 -11.06 49.56
N LEU A 85 3.03 -11.04 48.45
CA LEU A 85 3.59 -12.20 47.77
C LEU A 85 5.11 -12.08 47.75
N LEU A 86 5.81 -13.12 48.20
CA LEU A 86 7.27 -13.23 48.10
C LEU A 86 7.63 -13.96 46.80
N VAL A 87 8.18 -13.22 45.83
CA VAL A 87 8.60 -13.71 44.51
C VAL A 87 10.12 -13.66 44.46
N GLY A 88 10.79 -14.80 44.55
CA GLY A 88 12.24 -14.86 44.68
C GLY A 88 12.73 -14.07 45.90
N ARG A 89 13.38 -12.92 45.65
CA ARG A 89 13.87 -11.97 46.67
C ARG A 89 12.99 -10.74 46.89
N TYR A 90 11.93 -10.59 46.09
CA TYR A 90 11.08 -9.40 46.10
C TYR A 90 9.79 -9.65 46.89
N LEU A 91 9.50 -8.76 47.85
CA LEU A 91 8.23 -8.75 48.56
C LEU A 91 7.30 -7.73 47.93
N ILE A 92 6.29 -8.20 47.20
CA ILE A 92 5.39 -7.35 46.42
C ILE A 92 3.96 -7.40 46.95
N THR A 93 3.17 -6.38 46.66
CA THR A 93 1.75 -6.33 47.05
C THR A 93 0.86 -6.71 45.86
N VAL A 94 0.03 -7.74 46.03
CA VAL A 94 -0.94 -8.17 45.01
C VAL A 94 -2.31 -7.59 45.33
N VAL A 95 -2.94 -6.96 44.34
CA VAL A 95 -4.27 -6.36 44.44
C VAL A 95 -5.23 -7.09 43.49
N CYS A 96 -6.30 -7.71 44.01
CA CYS A 96 -7.36 -8.30 43.21
C CYS A 96 -8.67 -7.51 43.40
N PHE A 97 -9.23 -6.98 42.32
CA PHE A 97 -10.54 -6.32 42.36
C PHE A 97 -11.68 -7.31 42.14
N ASN A 98 -12.77 -7.16 42.90
CA ASN A 98 -14.03 -7.91 42.78
C ASN A 98 -13.92 -9.43 42.90
N ARG A 99 -12.92 -9.95 43.65
CA ARG A 99 -12.70 -11.40 43.85
C ARG A 99 -12.67 -11.79 45.33
N PRO A 100 -13.79 -11.66 46.08
CA PRO A 100 -13.82 -11.96 47.50
C PRO A 100 -13.63 -13.45 47.82
N TYR A 101 -14.01 -14.35 46.89
CA TYR A 101 -13.90 -15.81 47.04
C TYR A 101 -12.46 -16.31 47.20
N LEU A 102 -11.46 -15.54 46.76
CA LEU A 102 -10.05 -15.90 46.88
C LEU A 102 -9.55 -15.78 48.32
N LYS A 103 -10.22 -15.02 49.19
CA LYS A 103 -9.82 -14.86 50.60
C LYS A 103 -9.75 -16.20 51.35
N GLY A 104 -10.74 -17.08 51.12
CA GLY A 104 -10.79 -18.39 51.77
C GLY A 104 -9.91 -19.46 51.13
N LYS A 105 -9.27 -19.15 50.00
CA LYS A 105 -8.42 -20.08 49.23
C LYS A 105 -6.93 -19.75 49.30
N LEU A 106 -6.55 -18.66 49.97
CA LEU A 106 -5.17 -18.20 50.06
C LEU A 106 -4.69 -18.40 51.49
N SER A 107 -3.77 -19.34 51.68
CA SER A 107 -3.12 -19.58 52.98
C SER A 107 -1.70 -19.03 52.99
N ILE A 108 -1.20 -18.64 54.18
CA ILE A 108 0.21 -18.26 54.35
C ILE A 108 1.11 -19.43 53.93
N ASN A 109 2.22 -19.13 53.26
CA ASN A 109 3.19 -20.07 52.68
C ASN A 109 2.70 -20.90 51.49
N GLU A 110 1.47 -20.69 51.02
CA GLU A 110 0.98 -21.32 49.80
C GLU A 110 1.64 -20.68 48.57
N THR A 111 2.01 -21.50 47.59
CA THR A 111 2.58 -21.03 46.33
C THR A 111 1.45 -20.69 45.37
N VAL A 112 1.48 -19.48 44.83
CA VAL A 112 0.46 -18.99 43.89
C VAL A 112 1.13 -18.33 42.70
N THR A 113 0.49 -18.51 41.55
CA THR A 113 0.86 -17.82 40.31
C THR A 113 -0.08 -16.64 40.11
N VAL A 114 0.49 -15.44 39.96
CA VAL A 114 -0.26 -14.20 39.77
C VAL A 114 0.12 -13.59 38.42
N THR A 115 -0.90 -13.31 37.60
CA THR A 115 -0.72 -12.61 36.32
C THR A 115 -1.45 -11.28 36.37
N GLY A 116 -0.76 -10.18 36.09
CA GLY A 116 -1.34 -8.83 36.24
C GLY A 116 -0.44 -7.70 35.75
N LYS A 117 -0.93 -6.47 35.88
CA LYS A 117 -0.14 -5.27 35.53
C LYS A 117 0.84 -4.92 36.64
N TRP A 118 2.10 -4.72 36.29
CA TRP A 118 3.17 -4.36 37.21
C TRP A 118 3.28 -2.85 37.41
N ASN A 119 3.13 -2.39 38.64
CA ASN A 119 3.45 -1.01 39.02
C ASN A 119 4.79 -0.99 39.75
N GLN A 120 5.84 -0.61 39.02
CA GLN A 120 7.22 -0.59 39.54
C GLN A 120 7.38 0.39 40.71
N HIS A 121 6.76 1.58 40.63
CA HIS A 121 6.86 2.62 41.66
C HIS A 121 6.25 2.21 43.00
N ARG A 122 5.18 1.39 42.97
CA ARG A 122 4.46 0.94 44.18
C ARG A 122 4.78 -0.49 44.58
N GLN A 123 5.62 -1.19 43.81
CA GLN A 123 5.88 -2.63 43.93
C GLN A 123 4.58 -3.45 44.05
N THR A 124 3.58 -3.09 43.23
CA THR A 124 2.26 -3.72 43.27
C THR A 124 1.91 -4.39 41.95
N ILE A 125 1.39 -5.61 42.01
CA ILE A 125 0.74 -6.25 40.86
C ILE A 125 -0.77 -6.11 41.01
N THR A 126 -1.40 -5.49 40.02
CA THR A 126 -2.86 -5.54 39.88
C THR A 126 -3.23 -6.82 39.15
N ALA A 127 -3.69 -7.82 39.91
CA ALA A 127 -3.93 -9.17 39.42
C ALA A 127 -5.14 -9.23 38.49
N SER A 128 -4.89 -9.60 37.23
CA SER A 128 -5.91 -10.00 36.27
C SER A 128 -6.28 -11.47 36.41
N GLU A 129 -5.34 -12.34 36.81
CA GLU A 129 -5.55 -13.77 37.00
C GLU A 129 -4.74 -14.23 38.23
N LEU A 130 -5.29 -15.18 38.99
CA LEU A 130 -4.62 -15.81 40.13
C LEU A 130 -4.93 -17.29 40.08
N LYS A 131 -3.88 -18.12 39.98
CA LYS A 131 -3.95 -19.59 40.02
C LYS A 131 -3.27 -20.08 41.30
N LEU A 132 -3.89 -21.06 41.93
CA LEU A 132 -3.32 -21.73 43.10
C LEU A 132 -2.33 -22.80 42.60
N GLY A 133 -1.13 -22.85 43.19
CA GLY A 133 -0.05 -23.71 42.77
C GLY A 133 0.92 -23.07 41.76
N ALA A 134 2.02 -23.78 41.52
CA ALA A 134 3.01 -23.47 40.49
C ALA A 134 2.43 -23.71 39.09
N LEU A 135 2.91 -22.95 38.10
CA LEU A 135 2.61 -23.25 36.70
C LEU A 135 3.18 -24.64 36.35
N PRO A 136 2.42 -25.53 35.68
CA PRO A 136 3.01 -26.74 35.12
C PRO A 136 4.12 -26.33 34.13
N GLU A 137 5.30 -26.95 34.23
CA GLU A 137 6.60 -26.64 33.57
C GLU A 137 6.59 -26.52 32.02
N LYS A 138 5.44 -26.47 31.34
CA LYS A 138 5.33 -26.56 29.87
C LYS A 138 4.36 -25.59 29.21
N ARG A 139 3.97 -24.47 29.85
CA ARG A 139 2.98 -23.55 29.25
C ARG A 139 3.34 -22.08 29.42
N ASP A 140 4.38 -21.68 28.71
CA ASP A 140 4.78 -20.27 28.64
C ASP A 140 3.91 -19.47 27.65
N LEU A 141 3.30 -20.14 26.67
CA LEU A 141 2.45 -19.50 25.65
C LEU A 141 1.14 -20.28 25.44
N GLU A 142 0.00 -19.67 25.79
CA GLU A 142 -1.32 -20.26 25.49
C GLU A 142 -2.00 -19.56 24.29
N PRO A 143 -2.36 -20.31 23.24
CA PRO A 143 -3.08 -19.74 22.09
C PRO A 143 -4.53 -19.41 22.44
N VAL A 144 -5.01 -18.29 21.90
CA VAL A 144 -6.39 -17.81 22.00
C VAL A 144 -7.03 -17.84 20.61
N TYR A 145 -8.16 -18.54 20.50
CA TYR A 145 -8.90 -18.72 19.26
C TYR A 145 -10.17 -17.90 19.26
N SER A 146 -10.57 -17.41 18.08
CA SER A 146 -11.91 -16.89 17.85
C SER A 146 -12.89 -18.07 17.95
N ILE A 147 -13.88 -17.97 18.83
CA ILE A 147 -14.89 -19.02 19.09
C ILE A 147 -16.29 -18.42 18.99
N ARG A 148 -17.27 -19.22 18.56
CA ARG A 148 -18.70 -18.86 18.52
C ARG A 148 -19.54 -19.94 19.21
N GLY A 149 -20.73 -19.55 19.68
CA GLY A 149 -21.69 -20.48 20.29
C GLY A 149 -21.17 -21.14 21.57
N ALA A 150 -21.38 -22.46 21.68
CA ALA A 150 -21.06 -23.26 22.87
C ALA A 150 -19.59 -23.71 22.97
N LEU A 151 -18.76 -23.41 21.95
CA LEU A 151 -17.36 -23.86 21.93
C LEU A 151 -16.51 -23.06 22.93
N THR A 152 -15.65 -23.77 23.65
CA THR A 152 -14.68 -23.15 24.56
C THR A 152 -13.28 -23.17 23.95
N VAL A 153 -12.45 -22.18 24.27
CA VAL A 153 -11.03 -22.14 23.85
C VAL A 153 -10.28 -23.41 24.27
N LYS A 154 -10.61 -23.96 25.45
CA LYS A 154 -10.04 -25.22 25.96
C LYS A 154 -10.47 -26.44 25.12
N GLY A 155 -11.74 -26.47 24.69
CA GLY A 155 -12.26 -27.47 23.77
C GLY A 155 -11.54 -27.42 22.43
N MET A 156 -11.43 -26.22 21.85
CA MET A 156 -10.73 -26.00 20.56
C MET A 156 -9.28 -26.50 20.61
N ARG A 157 -8.53 -26.14 21.65
CA ARG A 157 -7.16 -26.65 21.88
C ARG A 157 -7.12 -28.17 21.94
N ARG A 158 -8.07 -28.81 22.63
CA ARG A 158 -8.13 -30.27 22.73
C ARG A 158 -8.37 -30.91 21.36
N PHE A 159 -9.30 -30.39 20.58
CA PHE A 159 -9.63 -30.92 19.25
C PHE A 159 -8.47 -30.78 18.27
N ILE A 160 -7.82 -29.61 18.22
CA ILE A 160 -6.63 -29.40 17.39
C ILE A 160 -5.49 -30.35 17.80
N LYS A 161 -5.28 -30.55 19.11
CA LYS A 161 -4.28 -31.52 19.59
C LYS A 161 -4.58 -32.94 19.09
N LEU A 162 -5.83 -33.37 19.19
CA LEU A 162 -6.27 -34.69 18.74
C LEU A 162 -6.15 -34.84 17.21
N ALA A 163 -6.41 -33.78 16.45
CA ALA A 163 -6.22 -33.75 15.00
C ALA A 163 -4.73 -33.89 14.64
N LEU A 164 -3.84 -33.17 15.32
CA LEU A 164 -2.39 -33.30 15.12
C LEU A 164 -1.86 -34.70 15.50
N GLU A 165 -2.35 -35.29 16.58
CA GLU A 165 -1.96 -36.63 17.02
C GLU A 165 -2.45 -37.74 16.06
N GLN A 166 -3.64 -37.61 15.48
CA GLN A 166 -4.23 -38.63 14.60
C GLN A 166 -3.87 -38.47 13.12
N PHE A 167 -3.76 -37.23 12.64
CA PHE A 167 -3.66 -36.91 11.21
C PHE A 167 -2.41 -36.08 10.86
N GLY A 168 -1.56 -35.75 11.84
CA GLY A 168 -0.38 -34.90 11.62
C GLY A 168 0.66 -35.46 10.65
N GLU A 169 0.72 -36.78 10.46
CA GLU A 169 1.61 -37.41 9.45
C GLU A 169 1.12 -37.25 8.01
N ALA A 170 -0.17 -36.97 7.82
CA ALA A 170 -0.75 -36.74 6.49
C ALA A 170 -0.50 -35.31 5.97
N ILE A 171 0.10 -34.43 6.79
CA ILE A 171 0.42 -33.05 6.40
C ILE A 171 1.63 -33.07 5.46
N LEU A 172 1.36 -32.93 4.17
CA LEU A 172 2.39 -32.80 3.13
C LEU A 172 2.95 -31.38 3.10
N ASP A 173 4.25 -31.24 2.87
CA ASP A 173 4.89 -29.95 2.69
C ASP A 173 4.81 -29.53 1.21
N PRO A 174 4.05 -28.46 0.87
CA PRO A 174 3.95 -28.02 -0.51
C PRO A 174 5.22 -27.31 -0.99
N LEU A 175 6.13 -26.90 -0.08
CA LEU A 175 7.34 -26.19 -0.46
C LEU A 175 8.47 -27.16 -0.80
N PRO A 176 9.12 -27.00 -1.98
CA PRO A 176 10.31 -27.76 -2.33
C PRO A 176 11.44 -27.58 -1.30
N GLU A 177 12.27 -28.62 -1.15
CA GLU A 177 13.40 -28.59 -0.20
C GLU A 177 14.38 -27.45 -0.49
N THR A 178 14.55 -27.09 -1.77
CA THR A 178 15.39 -25.97 -2.20
C THR A 178 14.95 -24.64 -1.58
N VAL A 179 13.64 -24.36 -1.60
CA VAL A 179 13.05 -23.15 -1.02
C VAL A 179 13.16 -23.17 0.51
N ARG A 180 12.86 -24.32 1.14
CA ARG A 180 12.97 -24.47 2.61
C ARG A 180 14.40 -24.25 3.10
N ASN A 181 15.39 -24.83 2.40
CA ASN A 181 16.81 -24.71 2.75
C ASN A 181 17.34 -23.28 2.53
N ALA A 182 16.96 -22.64 1.41
CA ALA A 182 17.38 -21.27 1.10
C ALA A 182 16.97 -20.27 2.20
N TYR A 183 15.75 -20.40 2.73
CA TYR A 183 15.20 -19.47 3.72
C TYR A 183 15.25 -19.98 5.17
N ARG A 184 15.77 -21.19 5.38
CA ARG A 184 15.81 -21.91 6.66
C ARG A 184 14.43 -22.02 7.30
N LEU A 185 13.44 -22.42 6.50
CA LEU A 185 12.06 -22.56 6.96
C LEU A 185 11.82 -23.96 7.51
N VAL A 186 11.09 -24.04 8.63
CA VAL A 186 10.64 -25.31 9.23
C VAL A 186 9.65 -26.05 8.34
N SER A 187 9.45 -27.35 8.56
CA SER A 187 8.45 -28.11 7.80
C SER A 187 7.02 -27.62 8.10
N LYS A 188 6.08 -27.82 7.16
CA LYS A 188 4.66 -27.43 7.37
C LYS A 188 4.06 -28.07 8.62
N LYS A 189 4.35 -29.35 8.86
CA LYS A 189 3.91 -30.09 10.05
C LYS A 189 4.42 -29.44 11.35
N GLU A 190 5.71 -29.11 11.39
CA GLU A 190 6.31 -28.42 12.55
C GLU A 190 5.73 -27.02 12.75
N ALA A 191 5.51 -26.29 11.66
CA ALA A 191 4.92 -24.94 11.70
C ALA A 191 3.49 -24.97 12.26
N ILE A 192 2.63 -25.89 11.80
CA ILE A 192 1.26 -26.05 12.33
C ILE A 192 1.33 -26.51 13.80
N ARG A 193 2.23 -27.42 14.16
CA ARG A 193 2.39 -27.82 15.57
C ARG A 193 2.78 -26.61 16.44
N ALA A 194 3.72 -25.81 15.99
CA ALA A 194 4.28 -24.69 16.75
C ALA A 194 3.37 -23.46 16.79
N ILE A 195 2.54 -23.21 15.76
CA ILE A 195 1.53 -22.14 15.81
C ILE A 195 0.45 -22.46 16.85
N HIS A 196 0.06 -23.73 16.99
CA HIS A 196 -0.95 -24.12 17.99
C HIS A 196 -0.37 -24.42 19.37
N PHE A 197 0.85 -24.96 19.43
CA PHE A 197 1.48 -25.39 20.68
C PHE A 197 2.97 -24.97 20.72
N PRO A 198 3.25 -23.65 20.73
CA PRO A 198 4.61 -23.14 20.76
C PRO A 198 5.29 -23.51 22.08
N ARG A 199 6.55 -23.96 22.00
CA ARG A 199 7.39 -24.16 23.19
C ARG A 199 8.19 -22.92 23.56
N SER A 200 8.40 -22.01 22.60
CA SER A 200 9.10 -20.76 22.80
C SER A 200 8.63 -19.68 21.82
N HIS A 201 8.91 -18.42 22.17
CA HIS A 201 8.69 -17.28 21.28
C HIS A 201 9.43 -17.41 19.93
N GLU A 202 10.61 -18.04 19.93
CA GLU A 202 11.40 -18.26 18.72
C GLU A 202 10.74 -19.30 17.81
N GLU A 203 10.24 -20.39 18.37
CA GLU A 203 9.52 -21.43 17.62
C GLU A 203 8.25 -20.85 16.99
N LEU A 204 7.50 -20.05 17.76
CA LEU A 204 6.32 -19.34 17.28
C LEU A 204 6.65 -18.40 16.11
N LYS A 205 7.76 -17.66 16.22
CA LYS A 205 8.22 -16.74 15.17
C LYS A 205 8.58 -17.48 13.88
N GLN A 206 9.29 -18.61 13.97
CA GLN A 206 9.64 -19.41 12.79
C GLN A 206 8.40 -20.07 12.16
N ALA A 207 7.48 -20.58 12.98
CA ALA A 207 6.22 -21.15 12.52
C ALA A 207 5.38 -20.12 11.76
N ARG A 208 5.18 -18.93 12.35
CA ARG A 208 4.46 -17.84 11.69
C ARG A 208 5.16 -17.43 10.40
N ARG A 209 6.48 -17.25 10.41
CA ARG A 209 7.26 -16.89 9.20
C ARG A 209 7.07 -17.91 8.06
N ARG A 210 7.11 -19.20 8.37
CA ARG A 210 6.90 -20.28 7.38
C ARG A 210 5.48 -20.25 6.81
N LEU A 211 4.45 -20.10 7.64
CA LEU A 211 3.05 -20.13 7.22
C LEU A 211 2.66 -18.87 6.44
N VAL A 212 3.10 -17.69 6.89
CA VAL A 212 2.89 -16.42 6.16
C VAL A 212 3.58 -16.46 4.80
N TYR A 213 4.81 -16.99 4.73
CA TYR A 213 5.50 -17.17 3.45
C TYR A 213 4.75 -18.14 2.52
N GLU A 214 4.25 -19.26 3.03
CA GLU A 214 3.43 -20.20 2.24
C GLU A 214 2.21 -19.51 1.65
N GLU A 215 1.45 -18.84 2.50
CA GLU A 215 0.20 -18.20 2.16
C GLU A 215 0.41 -17.12 1.10
N PHE A 216 1.44 -16.29 1.26
CA PHE A 216 1.83 -15.31 0.25
C PHE A 216 2.35 -15.94 -1.04
N LEU A 217 3.16 -17.01 -0.96
CA LEU A 217 3.68 -17.66 -2.17
C LEU A 217 2.57 -18.30 -2.99
N LEU A 218 1.65 -19.03 -2.35
CA LEU A 218 0.50 -19.64 -3.01
C LEU A 218 -0.38 -18.57 -3.68
N PHE A 219 -0.65 -17.47 -2.97
CA PHE A 219 -1.39 -16.35 -3.54
C PHE A 219 -0.66 -15.72 -4.73
N GLN A 220 0.64 -15.43 -4.61
CA GLN A 220 1.41 -14.82 -5.69
C GLN A 220 1.55 -15.76 -6.90
N LEU A 221 1.69 -17.07 -6.68
CA LEU A 221 1.65 -18.08 -7.76
C LEU A 221 0.32 -18.04 -8.49
N LYS A 222 -0.81 -17.96 -7.76
CA LYS A 222 -2.16 -17.84 -8.33
C LYS A 222 -2.26 -16.61 -9.24
N ILE A 223 -1.84 -15.44 -8.75
CA ILE A 223 -1.86 -14.19 -9.52
C ILE A 223 -0.94 -14.25 -10.75
N HIS A 224 0.29 -14.75 -10.61
CA HIS A 224 1.22 -14.87 -11.72
C HIS A 224 0.77 -15.88 -12.78
N ALA A 225 0.16 -16.99 -12.37
CA ALA A 225 -0.42 -17.97 -13.28
C ALA A 225 -1.61 -17.37 -14.06
N LEU A 226 -2.52 -16.66 -13.36
CA LEU A 226 -3.66 -15.99 -14.00
C LEU A 226 -3.20 -14.99 -15.04
N ARG A 227 -2.19 -14.18 -14.72
CA ARG A 227 -1.58 -13.21 -15.65
C ARG A 227 -1.01 -13.89 -16.88
N LYS A 228 -0.28 -14.99 -16.70
CA LYS A 228 0.30 -15.76 -17.81
C LYS A 228 -0.80 -16.26 -18.74
N VAL A 229 -1.84 -16.89 -18.20
CA VAL A 229 -3.00 -17.38 -18.96
C VAL A 229 -3.70 -16.24 -19.69
N GLN A 230 -4.03 -15.15 -19.00
CA GLN A 230 -4.69 -13.99 -19.61
C GLN A 230 -3.86 -13.36 -20.73
N ARG A 231 -2.54 -13.21 -20.54
CA ARG A 231 -1.62 -12.69 -21.55
C ARG A 231 -1.59 -13.61 -22.76
N GLU A 232 -1.45 -14.92 -22.56
CA GLU A 232 -1.41 -15.93 -23.63
C GLU A 232 -2.73 -16.01 -24.43
N HIS A 233 -3.87 -15.73 -23.79
CA HIS A 233 -5.17 -15.66 -24.44
C HIS A 233 -5.47 -14.30 -25.11
N SER A 234 -4.73 -13.24 -24.77
CA SER A 234 -4.92 -11.93 -25.39
C SER A 234 -4.17 -11.87 -26.73
N LYS A 235 -4.91 -11.77 -27.84
CA LYS A 235 -4.31 -11.34 -29.11
C LYS A 235 -3.83 -9.91 -28.96
N GLY A 236 -2.59 -9.63 -29.32
CA GLY A 236 -2.00 -8.30 -29.35
C GLY A 236 -1.34 -7.99 -30.69
N ILE A 237 -0.66 -6.85 -30.74
CA ILE A 237 0.13 -6.41 -31.88
C ILE A 237 1.59 -6.77 -31.61
N ALA A 238 2.20 -7.60 -32.48
CA ALA A 238 3.63 -7.87 -32.41
C ALA A 238 4.40 -6.77 -33.15
N HIS A 239 4.74 -5.69 -32.45
CA HIS A 239 5.42 -4.56 -33.05
C HIS A 239 6.80 -4.96 -33.59
N THR A 240 7.04 -4.67 -34.88
CA THR A 240 8.32 -4.91 -35.55
C THR A 240 8.90 -3.56 -35.99
N PHE A 241 10.06 -3.20 -35.45
CA PHE A 241 10.72 -1.91 -35.73
C PHE A 241 12.25 -2.04 -35.60
N SER A 242 12.99 -1.09 -36.16
CA SER A 242 14.44 -1.06 -36.08
C SER A 242 14.92 -0.65 -34.68
N MET A 243 15.61 -1.56 -34.00
CA MET A 243 16.25 -1.26 -32.71
C MET A 243 17.39 -0.25 -32.84
N GLU A 244 18.02 -0.16 -34.02
CA GLU A 244 19.09 0.82 -34.29
C GLU A 244 18.52 2.24 -34.30
N GLN A 245 17.43 2.47 -35.04
CA GLN A 245 16.75 3.77 -35.08
C GLN A 245 16.23 4.20 -33.70
N LEU A 246 15.67 3.26 -32.93
CA LEU A 246 15.24 3.53 -31.56
C LEU A 246 16.42 3.92 -30.66
N GLN A 247 17.56 3.25 -30.79
CA GLN A 247 18.76 3.58 -30.03
C GLN A 247 19.37 4.92 -30.44
N GLU A 248 19.38 5.25 -31.74
CA GLU A 248 19.80 6.57 -32.24
C GLU A 248 18.96 7.68 -31.63
N PHE A 249 17.63 7.52 -31.61
CA PHE A 249 16.73 8.46 -30.94
C PHE A 249 17.05 8.62 -29.45
N ILE A 250 17.24 7.51 -28.72
CA ILE A 250 17.60 7.54 -27.30
C ILE A 250 18.93 8.28 -27.07
N GLN A 251 19.90 8.16 -27.98
CA GLN A 251 21.19 8.86 -27.90
C GLN A 251 21.08 10.36 -28.20
N GLN A 252 20.08 10.78 -28.98
CA GLN A 252 19.81 12.19 -29.30
C GLN A 252 19.07 12.95 -28.19
N LEU A 253 18.58 12.25 -27.16
CA LEU A 253 17.92 12.89 -26.03
C LEU A 253 18.86 13.90 -25.35
N PRO A 254 18.34 15.04 -24.87
CA PRO A 254 19.16 16.09 -24.25
C PRO A 254 19.78 15.69 -22.90
N PHE A 255 19.47 14.49 -22.40
CA PHE A 255 19.96 13.93 -21.15
C PHE A 255 20.08 12.41 -21.26
N PRO A 256 21.00 11.78 -20.52
CA PRO A 256 21.10 10.34 -20.45
C PRO A 256 19.97 9.73 -19.61
N LEU A 257 19.46 8.57 -20.02
CA LEU A 257 18.51 7.81 -19.23
C LEU A 257 19.16 7.22 -17.96
N THR A 258 18.41 7.22 -16.86
CA THR A 258 18.79 6.54 -15.61
C THR A 258 18.79 5.01 -15.78
N GLY A 259 19.39 4.27 -14.84
CA GLY A 259 19.38 2.80 -14.85
C GLY A 259 17.94 2.26 -14.76
N ALA A 260 17.12 2.88 -13.90
CA ALA A 260 15.71 2.56 -13.77
C ALA A 260 14.92 2.83 -15.07
N GLN A 261 15.13 3.99 -15.72
CA GLN A 261 14.48 4.31 -16.99
C GLN A 261 14.87 3.33 -18.10
N LYS A 262 16.16 2.97 -18.22
CA LYS A 262 16.63 1.98 -19.21
C LYS A 262 15.97 0.61 -19.00
N ARG A 263 15.92 0.13 -17.74
CA ARG A 263 15.25 -1.12 -17.38
C ARG A 263 13.77 -1.10 -17.76
N VAL A 264 13.06 -0.03 -17.42
CA VAL A 264 11.63 0.12 -17.74
C VAL A 264 11.38 0.19 -19.24
N VAL A 265 12.20 0.93 -19.99
CA VAL A 265 12.11 0.97 -21.47
C VAL A 265 12.30 -0.42 -22.05
N GLN A 266 13.29 -1.19 -21.57
CA GLN A 266 13.48 -2.58 -22.01
C GLN A 266 12.27 -3.48 -21.70
N GLU A 267 11.67 -3.33 -20.52
CA GLU A 267 10.45 -4.05 -20.13
C GLU A 267 9.29 -3.74 -21.10
N ILE A 268 9.07 -2.46 -21.42
CA ILE A 268 8.02 -2.01 -22.35
C ILE A 268 8.28 -2.51 -23.77
N ILE A 269 9.49 -2.31 -24.30
CA ILE A 269 9.86 -2.72 -25.66
C ILE A 269 9.73 -4.24 -25.83
N LYS A 270 10.14 -5.03 -24.82
CA LYS A 270 9.96 -6.48 -24.84
C LYS A 270 8.50 -6.89 -24.90
N ASP A 271 7.62 -6.18 -24.19
CA ASP A 271 6.19 -6.47 -24.23
C ASP A 271 5.56 -6.04 -25.57
N MET A 272 5.96 -4.89 -26.13
CA MET A 272 5.48 -4.45 -27.45
C MET A 272 5.87 -5.40 -28.59
N GLN A 273 7.02 -6.06 -28.49
CA GLN A 273 7.47 -7.06 -29.46
C GLN A 273 6.80 -8.44 -29.27
N SER A 274 6.06 -8.63 -28.18
CA SER A 274 5.36 -9.88 -27.86
C SER A 274 4.13 -10.04 -28.76
N PRO A 275 3.70 -11.28 -29.10
CA PRO A 275 2.42 -11.50 -29.80
C PRO A 275 1.17 -11.25 -28.94
N TYR A 276 1.37 -10.75 -27.71
CA TYR A 276 0.34 -10.59 -26.69
C TYR A 276 0.25 -9.14 -26.31
N ARG A 277 -0.96 -8.65 -26.02
CA ARG A 277 -1.20 -7.24 -25.70
C ARG A 277 -0.48 -6.84 -24.41
N MET A 278 0.29 -5.76 -24.44
CA MET A 278 0.84 -5.14 -23.24
C MET A 278 -0.28 -4.52 -22.39
N ASN A 279 -0.26 -4.79 -21.08
CA ASN A 279 -1.12 -4.14 -20.09
C ASN A 279 -0.28 -3.77 -18.86
N ARG A 280 0.30 -2.57 -18.88
CA ARG A 280 1.37 -2.18 -17.95
C ARG A 280 1.07 -0.89 -17.21
N LEU A 281 1.37 -0.86 -15.92
CA LEU A 281 1.40 0.33 -15.07
C LEU A 281 2.84 0.79 -14.89
N LEU A 282 3.16 1.94 -15.47
CA LEU A 282 4.36 2.69 -15.23
C LEU A 282 4.19 3.60 -14.01
N GLN A 283 4.92 3.28 -12.96
CA GLN A 283 4.95 4.04 -11.73
C GLN A 283 6.32 4.70 -11.56
N GLY A 284 6.30 5.94 -11.11
CA GLY A 284 7.52 6.64 -10.73
C GLY A 284 7.17 7.91 -10.02
N ASP A 285 8.09 8.41 -9.20
CA ASP A 285 7.89 9.65 -8.46
C ASP A 285 7.65 10.84 -9.41
N VAL A 286 7.08 11.95 -8.92
CA VAL A 286 6.90 13.18 -9.68
C VAL A 286 8.25 13.68 -10.17
N GLY A 287 8.42 13.79 -11.49
CA GLY A 287 9.69 14.18 -12.12
C GLY A 287 10.75 13.08 -12.23
N SER A 288 10.40 11.82 -12.02
CA SER A 288 11.26 10.65 -12.32
C SER A 288 11.49 10.41 -13.83
N GLY A 289 10.85 11.20 -14.71
CA GLY A 289 10.99 11.09 -16.15
C GLY A 289 10.01 10.12 -16.83
N LYS A 290 8.83 9.86 -16.26
CA LYS A 290 7.78 9.04 -16.91
C LYS A 290 7.48 9.46 -18.36
N THR A 291 7.46 10.77 -18.62
CA THR A 291 7.22 11.32 -19.96
C THR A 291 8.26 10.88 -20.98
N VAL A 292 9.55 10.72 -20.62
CA VAL A 292 10.56 10.26 -21.58
C VAL A 292 10.36 8.79 -21.94
N VAL A 293 9.96 7.97 -20.96
CA VAL A 293 9.63 6.56 -21.20
C VAL A 293 8.41 6.45 -22.11
N ALA A 294 7.38 7.27 -21.89
CA ALA A 294 6.22 7.35 -22.77
C ALA A 294 6.59 7.82 -24.19
N ALA A 295 7.47 8.80 -24.32
CA ALA A 295 7.95 9.28 -25.62
C ALA A 295 8.67 8.19 -26.41
N ILE A 296 9.54 7.41 -25.76
CA ILE A 296 10.25 6.28 -26.38
C ILE A 296 9.27 5.18 -26.81
N ALA A 297 8.27 4.87 -25.98
CA ALA A 297 7.25 3.89 -26.32
C ALA A 297 6.40 4.33 -27.52
N LEU A 298 5.95 5.59 -27.53
CA LEU A 298 5.23 6.17 -28.67
C LEU A 298 6.08 6.14 -29.94
N TYR A 299 7.35 6.52 -29.85
CA TYR A 299 8.24 6.47 -31.02
C TYR A 299 8.43 5.05 -31.55
N ALA A 300 8.57 4.04 -30.68
CA ALA A 300 8.62 2.64 -31.09
C ALA A 300 7.32 2.20 -31.81
N THR A 301 6.16 2.66 -31.36
CA THR A 301 4.87 2.45 -32.04
C THR A 301 4.87 3.06 -33.44
N VAL A 302 5.35 4.30 -33.58
CA VAL A 302 5.43 4.99 -34.88
C VAL A 302 6.39 4.27 -35.83
N LEU A 303 7.56 3.86 -35.35
CA LEU A 303 8.52 3.07 -36.15
C LEU A 303 7.95 1.73 -36.65
N SER A 304 6.95 1.18 -35.95
CA SER A 304 6.27 -0.05 -36.36
C SER A 304 5.11 0.17 -37.34
N GLY A 305 4.85 1.42 -37.75
CA GLY A 305 3.78 1.80 -38.67
C GLY A 305 2.42 2.02 -38.02
N TYR A 306 2.36 2.18 -36.70
CA TYR A 306 1.12 2.37 -35.95
C TYR A 306 1.06 3.77 -35.32
N GLN A 307 -0.15 4.25 -35.07
CA GLN A 307 -0.45 5.48 -34.36
C GLN A 307 -0.44 5.26 -32.84
N GLY A 308 -0.05 6.30 -32.09
CA GLY A 308 -0.10 6.34 -30.63
C GLY A 308 -1.11 7.35 -30.11
N ALA A 309 -1.73 7.06 -28.96
CA ALA A 309 -2.61 7.99 -28.26
C ALA A 309 -2.15 8.24 -26.82
N LEU A 310 -2.12 9.49 -26.38
CA LEU A 310 -1.86 9.88 -24.99
C LEU A 310 -3.06 10.64 -24.43
N MET A 311 -3.79 9.99 -23.52
CA MET A 311 -4.93 10.58 -22.81
C MET A 311 -4.51 11.16 -21.46
N VAL A 312 -4.91 12.40 -21.19
CA VAL A 312 -4.55 13.17 -20.00
C VAL A 312 -5.77 13.91 -19.41
N PRO A 313 -5.83 14.18 -18.09
CA PRO A 313 -7.09 14.56 -17.45
C PRO A 313 -7.56 16.00 -17.73
N THR A 314 -6.65 16.91 -18.09
CA THR A 314 -6.96 18.34 -18.30
C THR A 314 -6.31 18.90 -19.56
N GLU A 315 -6.89 19.97 -20.09
CA GLU A 315 -6.39 20.62 -21.31
C GLU A 315 -4.97 21.17 -21.14
N ILE A 316 -4.67 21.80 -19.99
CA ILE A 316 -3.31 22.31 -19.73
C ILE A 316 -2.26 21.20 -19.76
N LEU A 317 -2.57 20.04 -19.17
CA LEU A 317 -1.69 18.87 -19.24
C LEU A 317 -1.51 18.38 -20.67
N ALA A 318 -2.58 18.40 -21.48
CA ALA A 318 -2.52 17.99 -22.87
C ALA A 318 -1.61 18.92 -23.67
N GLU A 319 -1.72 20.23 -23.48
CA GLU A 319 -0.84 21.22 -24.09
C GLU A 319 0.61 21.05 -23.64
N GLN A 320 0.86 20.84 -22.35
CA GLN A 320 2.21 20.63 -21.81
C GLN A 320 2.86 19.35 -22.37
N HIS A 321 2.13 18.25 -22.41
CA HIS A 321 2.61 17.00 -23.01
C HIS A 321 2.83 17.15 -24.51
N ALA A 322 1.95 17.86 -25.23
CA ALA A 322 2.14 18.14 -26.65
C ALA A 322 3.41 18.94 -26.93
N GLN A 323 3.65 20.03 -26.19
CA GLN A 323 4.87 20.82 -26.32
C GLN A 323 6.12 20.01 -25.98
N SER A 324 6.08 19.25 -24.88
CA SER A 324 7.22 18.42 -24.46
C SER A 324 7.52 17.31 -25.45
N LEU A 325 6.51 16.61 -25.97
CA LEU A 325 6.68 15.52 -26.93
C LEU A 325 7.11 16.05 -28.30
N GLN A 326 6.58 17.19 -28.76
CA GLN A 326 7.04 17.85 -29.98
C GLN A 326 8.53 18.23 -29.88
N ALA A 327 8.96 18.78 -28.73
CA ALA A 327 10.36 19.11 -28.52
C ALA A 327 11.27 17.86 -28.49
N LEU A 328 10.83 16.78 -27.84
CA LEU A 328 11.60 15.53 -27.74
C LEU A 328 11.67 14.77 -29.07
N LEU A 329 10.57 14.75 -29.83
CA LEU A 329 10.44 13.99 -31.09
C LEU A 329 10.74 14.82 -32.34
N ALA A 330 11.11 16.10 -32.18
CA ALA A 330 11.53 16.95 -33.30
C ALA A 330 12.63 16.33 -34.20
N PRO A 331 13.62 15.57 -33.68
CA PRO A 331 14.62 14.92 -34.52
C PRO A 331 14.08 13.76 -35.39
N ALA A 332 12.88 13.26 -35.08
CA ALA A 332 12.38 11.97 -35.56
C ALA A 332 11.27 12.07 -36.64
N ASP A 333 10.99 13.27 -37.15
CA ASP A 333 9.95 13.56 -38.16
C ASP A 333 8.57 12.95 -37.84
N VAL A 334 8.15 13.08 -36.58
CA VAL A 334 6.87 12.52 -36.08
C VAL A 334 5.79 13.60 -36.06
N SER A 335 4.64 13.31 -36.67
CA SER A 335 3.46 14.18 -36.70
C SER A 335 2.64 14.06 -35.41
N ILE A 336 2.58 15.14 -34.63
CA ILE A 336 1.89 15.19 -33.34
C ILE A 336 0.73 16.19 -33.37
N ALA A 337 -0.47 15.74 -33.00
CA ALA A 337 -1.68 16.57 -32.91
C ALA A 337 -2.26 16.63 -31.50
N LEU A 338 -2.96 17.73 -31.21
CA LEU A 338 -3.68 17.96 -29.96
C LEU A 338 -5.20 17.91 -30.21
N LEU A 339 -5.94 17.19 -29.37
CA LEU A 339 -7.40 17.14 -29.37
C LEU A 339 -7.96 17.34 -27.95
N THR A 340 -8.45 18.54 -27.67
CA THR A 340 -9.10 18.92 -26.41
C THR A 340 -10.56 19.30 -26.65
N SER A 341 -11.32 19.52 -25.57
CA SER A 341 -12.71 19.99 -25.64
C SER A 341 -12.84 21.44 -26.16
N SER A 342 -11.79 22.25 -26.01
CA SER A 342 -11.71 23.59 -26.57
C SER A 342 -11.52 23.64 -28.10
N ILE A 343 -10.98 22.60 -28.72
CA ILE A 343 -10.82 22.53 -30.18
C ILE A 343 -12.15 22.19 -30.86
N LYS A 344 -12.76 23.19 -31.49
CA LYS A 344 -14.09 23.11 -32.13
C LYS A 344 -14.05 23.51 -33.61
N GLY A 345 -15.12 23.18 -34.34
CA GLY A 345 -15.37 23.65 -35.71
C GLY A 345 -14.41 23.06 -36.74
N LYS A 346 -13.92 23.89 -37.66
CA LYS A 346 -13.11 23.46 -38.82
C LYS A 346 -11.81 22.76 -38.41
N LYS A 347 -11.07 23.31 -37.43
CA LYS A 347 -9.82 22.73 -36.92
C LYS A 347 -10.01 21.31 -36.40
N ARG A 348 -11.13 21.06 -35.69
CA ARG A 348 -11.46 19.73 -35.17
C ARG A 348 -11.65 18.73 -36.30
N LYS A 349 -12.43 19.10 -37.33
CA LYS A 349 -12.65 18.25 -38.51
C LYS A 349 -11.34 17.91 -39.22
N GLU A 350 -10.47 18.91 -39.43
CA GLU A 350 -9.16 18.71 -40.06
C GLU A 350 -8.29 17.72 -39.26
N VAL A 351 -8.29 17.79 -37.92
CA VAL A 351 -7.55 16.84 -37.08
C VAL A 351 -8.14 15.43 -37.17
N LEU A 352 -9.47 15.29 -37.14
CA LEU A 352 -10.14 13.99 -37.23
C LEU A 352 -9.93 13.33 -38.61
N GLU A 353 -9.99 14.10 -39.69
CA GLU A 353 -9.72 13.61 -41.04
C GLU A 353 -8.29 13.11 -41.19
N LYS A 354 -7.32 13.88 -40.70
CA LYS A 354 -5.89 13.49 -40.71
C LYS A 354 -5.60 12.28 -39.81
N LEU A 355 -6.32 12.14 -38.71
CA LEU A 355 -6.18 10.98 -37.82
C LEU A 355 -6.66 9.70 -38.51
N ALA A 356 -7.79 9.78 -39.20
CA ALA A 356 -8.39 8.67 -39.93
C ALA A 356 -7.60 8.29 -41.20
N SER A 357 -6.93 9.24 -41.85
CA SER A 357 -6.05 8.99 -43.00
C SER A 357 -4.68 8.42 -42.62
N GLY A 358 -4.24 8.60 -41.36
CA GLY A 358 -2.91 8.19 -40.90
C GLY A 358 -1.84 9.29 -41.00
N ASP A 359 -2.21 10.54 -41.33
CA ASP A 359 -1.27 11.67 -41.42
C ASP A 359 -0.81 12.20 -40.03
N ILE A 360 -1.43 11.71 -38.96
CA ILE A 360 -1.06 12.00 -37.56
C ILE A 360 -0.51 10.72 -36.94
N ASP A 361 0.74 10.74 -36.50
CA ASP A 361 1.38 9.59 -35.85
C ASP A 361 0.99 9.49 -34.37
N ILE A 362 0.94 10.64 -33.68
CA ILE A 362 0.63 10.70 -32.25
C ILE A 362 -0.46 11.72 -32.00
N ILE A 363 -1.51 11.32 -31.29
CA ILE A 363 -2.55 12.23 -30.80
C ILE A 363 -2.52 12.34 -29.27
N ILE A 364 -2.57 13.57 -28.78
CA ILE A 364 -2.61 13.88 -27.36
C ILE A 364 -3.94 14.57 -27.07
N GLY A 365 -4.62 14.18 -26.02
CA GLY A 365 -5.93 14.75 -25.75
C GLY A 365 -6.54 14.41 -24.42
N THR A 366 -7.68 15.04 -24.14
CA THR A 366 -8.45 14.79 -22.93
C THR A 366 -9.50 13.72 -23.18
N HIS A 367 -10.60 13.72 -22.42
CA HIS A 367 -11.80 12.94 -22.71
C HIS A 367 -12.37 13.18 -24.13
N ALA A 368 -11.87 14.17 -24.88
CA ALA A 368 -12.21 14.32 -26.29
C ALA A 368 -11.80 13.10 -27.15
N LEU A 369 -10.74 12.35 -26.77
CA LEU A 369 -10.26 11.18 -27.52
C LEU A 369 -11.24 9.98 -27.50
N ILE A 370 -12.11 9.90 -26.50
CA ILE A 370 -13.07 8.80 -26.32
C ILE A 370 -14.43 9.07 -26.99
N GLN A 371 -14.57 10.17 -27.72
CA GLN A 371 -15.80 10.48 -28.44
C GLN A 371 -15.96 9.59 -29.68
N ASP A 372 -17.21 9.29 -30.06
CA ASP A 372 -17.51 8.33 -31.13
C ASP A 372 -16.88 8.70 -32.48
N GLU A 373 -16.80 9.99 -32.79
CA GLU A 373 -16.25 10.53 -34.04
C GLU A 373 -14.72 10.38 -34.19
N VAL A 374 -13.99 10.05 -33.12
CA VAL A 374 -12.53 9.85 -33.15
C VAL A 374 -12.24 8.46 -33.70
N ASN A 375 -11.72 8.40 -34.92
CA ASN A 375 -11.36 7.15 -35.60
C ASN A 375 -9.88 7.19 -35.98
N PHE A 376 -9.16 6.14 -35.61
CA PHE A 376 -7.75 5.95 -35.95
C PHE A 376 -7.63 5.14 -37.23
N HIS A 377 -6.57 5.37 -38.00
CA HIS A 377 -6.19 4.49 -39.10
C HIS A 377 -5.70 3.14 -38.56
N GLN A 378 -4.69 3.19 -37.68
CA GLN A 378 -4.09 2.01 -37.04
C GLN A 378 -3.54 2.36 -35.66
N LEU A 379 -4.37 2.29 -34.62
CA LEU A 379 -3.94 2.55 -33.24
C LEU A 379 -3.18 1.35 -32.67
N GLY A 380 -1.92 1.55 -32.30
CA GLY A 380 -1.03 0.52 -31.74
C GLY A 380 -0.76 0.64 -30.25
N LEU A 381 -0.75 1.86 -29.69
CA LEU A 381 -0.46 2.10 -28.28
C LEU A 381 -1.37 3.18 -27.70
N VAL A 382 -1.93 2.89 -26.52
CA VAL A 382 -2.72 3.82 -25.72
C VAL A 382 -2.01 4.06 -24.38
N ILE A 383 -1.67 5.32 -24.13
CA ILE A 383 -1.11 5.78 -22.87
C ILE A 383 -2.17 6.59 -22.12
N THR A 384 -2.38 6.30 -20.83
CA THR A 384 -3.23 7.13 -19.96
C THR A 384 -2.42 7.64 -18.78
N ASP A 385 -2.25 8.96 -18.67
CA ASP A 385 -1.57 9.61 -17.55
C ASP A 385 -2.55 9.91 -16.40
N GLU A 386 -2.06 9.87 -15.17
CA GLU A 386 -2.87 10.02 -13.94
C GLU A 386 -4.16 9.18 -13.96
N GLN A 387 -4.02 7.89 -14.25
CA GLN A 387 -5.15 6.99 -14.54
C GLN A 387 -6.28 6.97 -13.51
N HIS A 388 -5.98 7.31 -12.25
CA HIS A 388 -6.95 7.33 -11.14
C HIS A 388 -8.03 8.41 -11.31
N ARG A 389 -7.83 9.38 -12.22
CA ARG A 389 -8.82 10.40 -12.58
C ARG A 389 -9.83 9.94 -13.64
N PHE A 390 -9.60 8.78 -14.26
CA PHE A 390 -10.46 8.24 -15.31
C PHE A 390 -11.28 7.05 -14.80
N GLY A 391 -12.55 6.98 -15.22
CA GLY A 391 -13.42 5.84 -14.96
C GLY A 391 -12.97 4.59 -15.71
N VAL A 392 -13.38 3.41 -15.24
CA VAL A 392 -13.10 2.12 -15.89
C VAL A 392 -13.62 2.11 -17.34
N GLU A 393 -14.84 2.61 -17.57
CA GLU A 393 -15.45 2.67 -18.90
C GLU A 393 -14.70 3.61 -19.86
N GLN A 394 -14.19 4.75 -19.38
CA GLN A 394 -13.45 5.68 -20.23
C GLN A 394 -12.16 5.04 -20.78
N ARG A 395 -11.45 4.29 -19.93
CA ARG A 395 -10.25 3.53 -20.35
C ARG A 395 -10.59 2.42 -21.34
N ARG A 396 -11.74 1.77 -21.15
CA ARG A 396 -12.23 0.72 -22.05
C ARG A 396 -12.55 1.28 -23.44
N ILE A 397 -13.25 2.40 -23.53
CA ILE A 397 -13.64 3.02 -24.81
C ILE A 397 -12.39 3.36 -25.63
N LEU A 398 -11.38 4.00 -25.03
CA LEU A 398 -10.15 4.35 -25.76
C LEU A 398 -9.42 3.12 -26.29
N ARG A 399 -9.39 2.04 -25.49
CA ARG A 399 -8.80 0.76 -25.91
C ARG A 399 -9.56 0.11 -27.06
N GLU A 400 -10.88 0.23 -27.08
CA GLU A 400 -11.75 -0.34 -28.14
C GLU A 400 -11.69 0.46 -29.46
N LYS A 401 -11.02 1.61 -29.50
CA LYS A 401 -10.76 2.38 -30.74
C LYS A 401 -9.72 1.74 -31.66
N GLY A 402 -8.94 0.77 -31.17
CA GLY A 402 -7.93 0.03 -31.95
C GLY A 402 -8.17 -1.48 -31.90
N GLU A 403 -7.58 -2.21 -32.84
CA GLU A 403 -7.63 -3.67 -32.84
C GLU A 403 -6.56 -4.23 -31.87
N SER A 404 -6.93 -4.34 -30.60
CA SER A 404 -6.06 -4.83 -29.51
C SER A 404 -4.76 -4.02 -29.29
N PRO A 405 -4.83 -2.68 -29.17
CA PRO A 405 -3.65 -1.86 -28.93
C PRO A 405 -3.03 -2.18 -27.57
N ASP A 406 -1.72 -1.98 -27.48
CA ASP A 406 -0.99 -2.01 -26.23
C ASP A 406 -1.46 -0.90 -25.29
N VAL A 407 -1.46 -1.18 -23.98
CA VAL A 407 -1.97 -0.26 -22.96
C VAL A 407 -0.91 0.02 -21.90
N LEU A 408 -0.59 1.31 -21.75
CA LEU A 408 0.34 1.82 -20.75
C LEU A 408 -0.35 2.85 -19.83
N PHE A 409 -0.48 2.53 -18.56
CA PHE A 409 -0.95 3.47 -17.54
C PHE A 409 0.23 4.16 -16.88
N MET A 410 0.12 5.46 -16.61
CA MET A 410 1.10 6.20 -15.82
C MET A 410 0.46 6.73 -14.54
N THR A 411 1.21 6.69 -13.45
CA THR A 411 0.83 7.36 -12.20
C THR A 411 2.03 8.03 -11.56
N ALA A 412 1.79 9.23 -11.02
CA ALA A 412 2.77 9.91 -10.18
C ALA A 412 2.69 9.48 -8.72
N THR A 413 1.60 8.83 -8.32
CA THR A 413 1.41 8.36 -6.94
C THR A 413 2.24 7.11 -6.72
N PRO A 414 3.24 7.14 -5.82
CA PRO A 414 3.98 5.94 -5.49
C PRO A 414 3.05 5.04 -4.69
N ILE A 415 2.55 3.96 -5.28
CA ILE A 415 1.84 2.89 -4.57
C ILE A 415 2.88 1.83 -4.20
N PRO A 416 2.92 1.33 -2.95
CA PRO A 416 3.80 0.23 -2.59
C PRO A 416 3.64 -0.91 -3.58
N ARG A 417 4.76 -1.44 -4.09
CA ARG A 417 4.76 -2.35 -5.25
C ARG A 417 3.87 -3.58 -5.04
N THR A 418 3.81 -4.08 -3.81
CA THR A 418 2.97 -5.20 -3.39
C THR A 418 1.48 -4.85 -3.42
N LEU A 419 1.12 -3.64 -2.98
CA LEU A 419 -0.25 -3.14 -3.06
C LEU A 419 -0.68 -2.91 -4.51
N ALA A 420 0.19 -2.34 -5.35
CA ALA A 420 -0.12 -2.11 -6.75
C ALA A 420 -0.48 -3.43 -7.46
N ILE A 421 0.23 -4.51 -7.16
CA ILE A 421 0.01 -5.80 -7.82
C ILE A 421 -1.17 -6.57 -7.26
N THR A 422 -1.50 -6.36 -6.00
CA THR A 422 -2.67 -7.01 -5.39
C THR A 422 -3.95 -6.26 -5.75
N ALA A 423 -3.93 -4.93 -5.73
CA ALA A 423 -5.08 -4.08 -6.06
C ALA A 423 -5.32 -3.96 -7.59
N PHE A 424 -4.25 -3.93 -8.39
CA PHE A 424 -4.34 -3.84 -9.86
C PHE A 424 -3.94 -5.16 -10.53
N GLY A 425 -4.35 -6.28 -9.91
CA GLY A 425 -4.04 -7.69 -10.22
C GLY A 425 -3.76 -8.08 -11.67
N GLU A 426 -4.40 -7.43 -12.64
CA GLU A 426 -4.32 -7.71 -14.08
C GLU A 426 -3.16 -6.99 -14.81
N MET A 427 -2.46 -6.04 -14.18
CA MET A 427 -1.42 -5.22 -14.82
C MET A 427 0.00 -5.61 -14.41
N ASP A 428 0.93 -5.60 -15.37
CA ASP A 428 2.36 -5.64 -15.09
C ASP A 428 2.84 -4.28 -14.56
N VAL A 429 3.68 -4.26 -13.53
CA VAL A 429 4.09 -3.00 -12.88
C VAL A 429 5.58 -2.73 -13.09
N SER A 430 5.88 -1.63 -13.77
CA SER A 430 7.22 -1.06 -13.91
C SER A 430 7.41 0.09 -12.95
N ILE A 431 8.55 0.11 -12.26
CA ILE A 431 8.90 1.17 -11.30
C ILE A 431 10.15 1.91 -11.78
N ILE A 432 10.07 3.25 -11.79
CA ILE A 432 11.21 4.16 -11.86
C ILE A 432 11.52 4.63 -10.43
N ASP A 433 12.52 3.99 -9.84
CA ASP A 433 13.03 4.19 -8.47
C ASP A 433 14.28 5.10 -8.42
N GLU A 434 14.72 5.62 -9.57
CA GLU A 434 15.85 6.55 -9.67
C GLU A 434 15.40 7.92 -10.18
N MET A 435 15.89 8.99 -9.55
CA MET A 435 15.71 10.37 -10.01
C MET A 435 16.78 10.76 -11.03
N PRO A 436 16.48 11.60 -12.04
CA PRO A 436 17.49 12.14 -12.96
C PRO A 436 18.59 12.93 -12.22
N ALA A 437 19.80 12.89 -12.77
CA ALA A 437 20.94 13.64 -12.25
C ALA A 437 20.72 15.17 -12.35
N GLY A 438 21.23 15.92 -11.37
CA GLY A 438 21.16 17.38 -11.33
C GLY A 438 19.96 17.97 -10.57
N ARG A 439 18.96 17.17 -10.20
CA ARG A 439 17.80 17.65 -9.44
C ARG A 439 18.14 17.92 -7.98
N LYS A 440 17.94 19.16 -7.52
CA LYS A 440 18.10 19.54 -6.12
C LYS A 440 16.94 19.01 -5.28
N LYS A 441 17.25 18.46 -4.11
CA LYS A 441 16.23 17.98 -3.16
C LYS A 441 15.44 19.16 -2.61
N VAL A 442 14.12 19.03 -2.54
CA VAL A 442 13.25 20.04 -1.91
C VAL A 442 13.50 20.01 -0.40
N GLN A 443 13.96 21.13 0.16
CA GLN A 443 14.16 21.26 1.60
C GLN A 443 12.80 21.37 2.28
N THR A 444 12.48 20.38 3.11
CA THR A 444 11.15 20.27 3.74
C THR A 444 11.25 20.62 5.22
N TYR A 445 10.45 21.56 5.68
CA TYR A 445 10.42 22.03 7.06
C TYR A 445 9.02 21.89 7.64
N TRP A 446 8.93 21.41 8.88
CA TRP A 446 7.70 21.46 9.67
C TRP A 446 7.78 22.61 10.67
N VAL A 447 6.80 23.49 10.63
CA VAL A 447 6.65 24.65 11.53
C VAL A 447 5.27 24.68 12.15
N LYS A 448 5.15 25.36 13.29
CA LYS A 448 3.86 25.60 13.97
C LYS A 448 3.24 26.91 13.50
N HIS A 449 1.92 27.07 13.67
CA HIS A 449 1.17 28.26 13.26
C HIS A 449 1.72 29.59 13.80
N HIS A 450 2.31 29.61 15.01
CA HIS A 450 2.90 30.83 15.56
C HIS A 450 4.12 31.35 14.77
N MET A 451 4.73 30.52 13.92
CA MET A 451 5.83 30.92 13.04
C MET A 451 5.36 31.42 11.68
N LEU A 452 4.05 31.56 11.45
CA LEU A 452 3.50 31.86 10.14
C LEU A 452 4.05 33.18 9.56
N GLU A 453 4.21 34.22 10.38
CA GLU A 453 4.77 35.50 9.94
C GLU A 453 6.18 35.33 9.32
N ARG A 454 7.03 34.48 9.93
CA ARG A 454 8.36 34.16 9.38
C ARG A 454 8.29 33.41 8.05
N VAL A 455 7.24 32.62 7.83
CA VAL A 455 6.99 31.93 6.56
C VAL A 455 6.57 32.93 5.48
N LEU A 456 5.74 33.93 5.82
CA LEU A 456 5.35 34.99 4.90
C LEU A 456 6.56 35.84 4.49
N ASP A 457 7.41 36.23 5.44
CA ASP A 457 8.68 36.92 5.15
C ASP A 457 9.60 36.10 4.22
N PHE A 458 9.58 34.78 4.39
CA PHE A 458 10.36 33.88 3.54
C PHE A 458 9.82 33.81 2.11
N ILE A 459 8.48 33.73 1.96
CA ILE A 459 7.83 33.84 0.64
C ILE A 459 8.21 35.18 -0.01
N GLU A 460 8.14 36.30 0.72
CA GLU A 460 8.50 37.61 0.17
C GLU A 460 9.94 37.63 -0.39
N LYS A 461 10.91 37.05 0.32
CA LYS A 461 12.30 36.96 -0.16
C LYS A 461 12.47 36.16 -1.45
N GLU A 462 11.70 35.10 -1.63
CA GLU A 462 11.75 34.30 -2.86
C GLU A 462 11.03 34.99 -4.01
N VAL A 463 9.87 35.60 -3.75
CA VAL A 463 9.12 36.36 -4.76
C VAL A 463 9.88 37.60 -5.22
N GLN A 464 10.62 38.28 -4.34
CA GLN A 464 11.52 39.39 -4.72
C GLN A 464 12.61 38.98 -5.70
N LYS A 465 13.00 37.70 -5.73
CA LYS A 465 13.96 37.15 -6.71
C LYS A 465 13.28 36.79 -8.05
N GLY A 466 12.01 37.17 -8.24
CA GLY A 466 11.21 36.86 -9.43
C GLY A 466 10.58 35.46 -9.42
N ARG A 467 10.60 34.77 -8.28
CA ARG A 467 10.08 33.39 -8.12
C ARG A 467 8.63 33.40 -7.68
N GLN A 468 8.02 32.21 -7.65
CA GLN A 468 6.60 32.05 -7.31
C GLN A 468 6.39 31.07 -6.16
N ALA A 469 5.25 31.19 -5.48
CA ALA A 469 4.89 30.38 -4.32
C ALA A 469 3.47 29.79 -4.42
N TYR A 470 3.33 28.53 -4.02
CA TYR A 470 2.06 27.88 -3.77
C TYR A 470 1.71 27.94 -2.28
N VAL A 471 0.44 28.20 -1.98
CA VAL A 471 -0.12 28.15 -0.64
C VAL A 471 -1.36 27.26 -0.65
N ILE A 472 -1.28 26.08 -0.02
CA ILE A 472 -2.30 25.04 -0.09
C ILE A 472 -3.07 24.95 1.23
N CYS A 473 -4.40 25.02 1.13
CA CYS A 473 -5.33 24.86 2.24
C CYS A 473 -5.98 23.46 2.21
N PRO A 474 -6.22 22.84 3.37
CA PRO A 474 -6.87 21.54 3.47
C PRO A 474 -8.33 21.59 3.01
N LEU A 475 -8.83 20.45 2.53
CA LEU A 475 -10.26 20.17 2.49
C LEU A 475 -10.71 19.63 3.86
N ILE A 476 -11.89 20.03 4.31
CA ILE A 476 -12.62 19.53 5.46
C ILE A 476 -13.67 18.57 4.91
N GLU A 477 -13.44 17.28 5.09
CA GLU A 477 -14.23 16.16 4.54
C GLU A 477 -15.74 16.24 4.83
N GLU A 478 -16.16 17.02 5.82
CA GLU A 478 -17.55 17.16 6.25
C GLU A 478 -18.31 18.34 5.58
N SER A 479 -17.66 19.25 4.84
CA SER A 479 -18.34 20.39 4.20
C SER A 479 -17.52 21.15 3.14
N GLU A 480 -17.87 20.99 1.85
CA GLU A 480 -17.33 21.79 0.73
C GLU A 480 -17.53 23.31 0.90
N LYS A 481 -18.50 23.75 1.73
CA LYS A 481 -18.70 25.17 2.06
C LYS A 481 -17.58 25.74 2.91
N LEU A 482 -17.05 24.96 3.86
CA LEU A 482 -15.97 25.39 4.74
C LEU A 482 -14.62 25.43 4.00
N ASP A 483 -14.42 24.55 3.02
CA ASP A 483 -13.18 24.46 2.24
C ASP A 483 -12.90 25.71 1.42
N VAL A 484 -13.94 26.18 0.73
CA VAL A 484 -13.88 27.41 -0.05
C VAL A 484 -13.65 28.60 0.86
N GLN A 485 -14.25 28.60 2.05
CA GLN A 485 -14.08 29.67 3.03
C GLN A 485 -12.63 29.74 3.56
N ASN A 486 -12.01 28.61 3.90
CA ASN A 486 -10.61 28.57 4.34
C ASN A 486 -9.65 29.14 3.27
N ALA A 487 -9.85 28.78 2.01
CA ALA A 487 -9.01 29.30 0.92
C ALA A 487 -9.23 30.80 0.69
N ILE A 488 -10.47 31.28 0.79
CA ILE A 488 -10.81 32.72 0.70
C ILE A 488 -10.21 33.51 1.87
N ASP A 489 -10.26 32.96 3.09
CA ASP A 489 -9.73 33.60 4.28
C ASP A 489 -8.21 33.75 4.20
N VAL A 490 -7.51 32.69 3.77
CA VAL A 490 -6.06 32.75 3.53
C VAL A 490 -5.73 33.71 2.40
N HIS A 491 -6.48 33.71 1.30
CA HIS A 491 -6.30 34.67 0.20
C HIS A 491 -6.47 36.13 0.67
N SER A 492 -7.51 36.41 1.45
CA SER A 492 -7.77 37.72 2.02
C SER A 492 -6.67 38.16 2.98
N MET A 493 -6.21 37.24 3.84
CA MET A 493 -5.12 37.47 4.79
C MET A 493 -3.81 37.80 4.05
N LEU A 494 -3.43 37.03 3.03
CA LEU A 494 -2.23 37.31 2.25
C LEU A 494 -2.34 38.62 1.47
N THR A 495 -3.51 38.90 0.89
CA THR A 495 -3.77 40.15 0.15
C THR A 495 -3.60 41.36 1.07
N HIS A 496 -4.13 41.28 2.29
CA HIS A 496 -3.96 42.31 3.30
C HIS A 496 -2.51 42.44 3.77
N TYR A 497 -1.83 41.32 4.03
CA TYR A 497 -0.45 41.29 4.52
C TYR A 497 0.53 41.93 3.53
N TYR A 498 0.46 41.53 2.25
CA TYR A 498 1.36 42.05 1.21
C TYR A 498 0.95 43.42 0.66
N ARG A 499 -0.24 43.95 1.04
CA ARG A 499 -0.71 45.30 0.70
C ARG A 499 -0.61 45.64 -0.80
N GLY A 500 -0.91 44.66 -1.67
CA GLY A 500 -0.87 44.83 -3.13
C GLY A 500 0.53 44.86 -3.75
N LYS A 501 1.60 44.55 -3.01
CA LYS A 501 2.97 44.42 -3.59
C LYS A 501 3.08 43.29 -4.63
N TYR A 502 2.26 42.25 -4.49
CA TYR A 502 2.28 41.06 -5.35
C TYR A 502 0.86 40.68 -5.73
N GLN A 503 0.71 40.06 -6.90
CA GLN A 503 -0.56 39.54 -7.37
C GLN A 503 -0.80 38.16 -6.77
N ILE A 504 -1.93 38.01 -6.07
CA ILE A 504 -2.31 36.78 -5.36
C ILE A 504 -3.53 36.16 -6.03
N GLY A 505 -3.35 34.96 -6.57
CA GLY A 505 -4.41 34.18 -7.19
C GLY A 505 -5.13 33.31 -6.17
N LEU A 506 -6.38 32.96 -6.48
CA LEU A 506 -7.20 32.03 -5.72
C LEU A 506 -7.73 30.93 -6.65
N MET A 507 -7.57 29.67 -6.26
CA MET A 507 -8.15 28.54 -6.97
C MET A 507 -8.81 27.56 -6.02
N HIS A 508 -10.09 27.22 -6.23
CA HIS A 508 -10.81 26.26 -5.40
C HIS A 508 -11.76 25.38 -6.22
N GLY A 509 -12.31 24.33 -5.61
CA GLY A 509 -13.13 23.31 -6.27
C GLY A 509 -14.32 23.84 -7.07
N ARG A 510 -14.96 24.92 -6.58
CA ARG A 510 -16.14 25.54 -7.21
C ARG A 510 -15.90 26.35 -8.48
N LEU A 511 -14.65 26.67 -8.81
CA LEU A 511 -14.36 27.32 -10.08
C LEU A 511 -14.68 26.36 -11.22
N SER A 512 -15.24 26.88 -12.30
CA SER A 512 -15.39 26.15 -13.56
C SER A 512 -14.01 25.74 -14.08
N SER A 513 -13.97 24.73 -14.97
CA SER A 513 -12.71 24.29 -15.58
C SER A 513 -12.02 25.43 -16.34
N GLU A 514 -12.79 26.27 -17.03
CA GLU A 514 -12.27 27.44 -17.77
C GLU A 514 -11.61 28.45 -16.83
N GLU A 515 -12.25 28.80 -15.71
CA GLU A 515 -11.67 29.71 -14.70
C GLU A 515 -10.41 29.14 -14.04
N LYS A 516 -10.39 27.83 -13.75
CA LYS A 516 -9.18 27.15 -13.22
C LYS A 516 -8.03 27.25 -14.21
N ASP A 517 -8.31 27.03 -15.49
CA ASP A 517 -7.30 27.08 -16.53
C ASP A 517 -6.76 28.51 -16.72
N GLU A 518 -7.60 29.53 -16.65
CA GLU A 518 -7.20 30.94 -16.69
C GLU A 518 -6.27 31.32 -15.53
N VAL A 519 -6.63 30.96 -14.29
CA VAL A 519 -5.81 31.24 -13.10
C VAL A 519 -4.46 30.52 -13.20
N MET A 520 -4.46 29.25 -13.62
CA MET A 520 -3.23 28.48 -13.78
C MET A 520 -2.35 28.99 -14.90
N LYS A 521 -2.93 29.48 -16.00
CA LYS A 521 -2.20 30.13 -17.09
C LYS A 521 -1.55 31.44 -16.62
N ALA A 522 -2.29 32.28 -15.88
CA ALA A 522 -1.76 33.50 -15.29
C ALA A 522 -0.62 33.22 -14.31
N PHE A 523 -0.74 32.16 -13.51
CA PHE A 523 0.32 31.71 -12.62
C PHE A 523 1.53 31.18 -13.41
N SER A 524 1.36 30.29 -14.39
CA SER A 524 2.47 29.78 -15.22
C SER A 524 3.25 30.89 -15.94
N GLN A 525 2.57 31.96 -16.37
CA GLN A 525 3.15 33.13 -17.03
C GLN A 525 3.74 34.17 -16.07
N ASN A 526 3.77 33.89 -14.76
CA ASN A 526 4.24 34.79 -13.70
C ASN A 526 3.46 36.12 -13.59
N HIS A 527 2.23 36.19 -14.11
CA HIS A 527 1.31 37.31 -13.83
C HIS A 527 0.78 37.27 -12.40
N VAL A 528 0.71 36.07 -11.81
CA VAL A 528 0.38 35.82 -10.40
C VAL A 528 1.62 35.24 -9.71
N GLN A 529 2.10 35.89 -8.64
CA GLN A 529 3.31 35.43 -7.96
C GLN A 529 3.01 34.43 -6.84
N ILE A 530 1.84 34.55 -6.19
CA ILE A 530 1.43 33.67 -5.10
C ILE A 530 0.06 33.06 -5.45
N LEU A 531 -0.05 31.74 -5.47
CA LEU A 531 -1.30 31.04 -5.72
C LEU A 531 -1.82 30.38 -4.44
N VAL A 532 -2.96 30.84 -3.94
CA VAL A 532 -3.71 30.19 -2.86
C VAL A 532 -4.66 29.17 -3.48
N SER A 533 -4.60 27.92 -3.01
CA SER A 533 -5.51 26.91 -3.51
C SER A 533 -5.85 25.82 -2.50
N THR A 534 -6.93 25.10 -2.76
CA THR A 534 -7.17 23.80 -2.11
C THR A 534 -6.37 22.69 -2.81
N THR A 535 -6.66 21.42 -2.52
CA THR A 535 -6.07 20.25 -3.20
C THR A 535 -6.29 20.21 -4.73
N VAL A 536 -7.03 21.15 -5.31
CA VAL A 536 -7.28 21.21 -6.77
C VAL A 536 -6.01 21.44 -7.59
N VAL A 537 -4.95 22.05 -7.02
CA VAL A 537 -3.61 22.15 -7.66
C VAL A 537 -2.97 20.78 -7.94
N GLU A 538 -3.51 19.71 -7.37
CA GLU A 538 -3.05 18.34 -7.62
C GLU A 538 -3.05 17.99 -9.12
N VAL A 539 -3.76 18.72 -9.98
CA VAL A 539 -3.74 18.48 -11.43
C VAL A 539 -2.53 19.14 -12.11
N GLY A 540 -1.43 18.39 -12.18
CA GLY A 540 -0.61 18.33 -13.39
C GLY A 540 0.37 19.45 -13.74
N VAL A 541 0.01 20.72 -13.53
CA VAL A 541 0.71 21.83 -14.20
C VAL A 541 2.16 21.98 -13.71
N ASN A 542 3.11 21.93 -14.66
CA ASN A 542 4.51 22.26 -14.41
C ASN A 542 4.73 23.78 -14.37
N VAL A 543 5.21 24.33 -13.25
CA VAL A 543 5.65 25.73 -13.14
C VAL A 543 7.09 25.75 -12.62
N PRO A 544 8.12 25.77 -13.50
CA PRO A 544 9.53 25.69 -13.10
C PRO A 544 9.98 26.82 -12.16
N ASN A 545 9.35 27.99 -12.27
CA ASN A 545 9.66 29.18 -11.46
C ASN A 545 9.02 29.16 -10.05
N ALA A 546 8.17 28.17 -9.76
CA ALA A 546 7.61 27.98 -8.43
C ALA A 546 8.61 27.26 -7.52
N THR A 547 9.13 27.98 -6.53
CA THR A 547 10.21 27.50 -5.64
C THR A 547 9.75 27.26 -4.21
N VAL A 548 8.61 27.82 -3.80
CA VAL A 548 8.07 27.67 -2.43
C VAL A 548 6.72 26.99 -2.46
N MET A 549 6.56 25.96 -1.64
CA MET A 549 5.31 25.26 -1.36
C MET A 549 4.97 25.40 0.12
N VAL A 550 3.87 26.05 0.47
CA VAL A 550 3.37 26.14 1.85
C VAL A 550 2.07 25.37 1.97
N ILE A 551 1.98 24.46 2.93
CA ILE A 551 0.79 23.65 3.19
C ILE A 551 0.27 24.00 4.58
N TYR A 552 -0.91 24.61 4.64
CA TYR A 552 -1.62 24.91 5.89
C TYR A 552 -2.28 23.68 6.47
N ASP A 553 -2.34 23.60 7.80
CA ASP A 553 -2.88 22.46 8.56
C ASP A 553 -2.44 21.12 7.95
N ALA A 554 -1.14 20.98 7.70
CA ALA A 554 -0.58 19.85 6.97
C ALA A 554 -0.90 18.48 7.62
N GLU A 555 -1.22 18.45 8.92
CA GLU A 555 -1.66 17.26 9.64
C GLU A 555 -2.98 16.67 9.12
N ARG A 556 -3.80 17.44 8.40
CA ARG A 556 -5.06 16.99 7.79
C ARG A 556 -4.86 16.20 6.49
N PHE A 557 -3.67 16.24 5.91
CA PHE A 557 -3.35 15.53 4.68
C PHE A 557 -2.70 14.18 4.97
N GLY A 558 -2.93 13.20 4.08
CA GLY A 558 -2.16 11.95 4.07
C GLY A 558 -0.74 12.16 3.54
N LEU A 559 0.21 11.27 3.85
CA LEU A 559 1.60 11.41 3.37
C LEU A 559 1.69 11.44 1.85
N ALA A 560 0.90 10.60 1.17
CA ALA A 560 0.88 10.56 -0.29
C ALA A 560 0.46 11.90 -0.91
N GLN A 561 -0.54 12.59 -0.34
CA GLN A 561 -1.00 13.90 -0.80
C GLN A 561 0.07 14.98 -0.54
N LEU A 562 0.66 14.99 0.66
CA LEU A 562 1.76 15.91 1.00
C LEU A 562 2.94 15.73 0.05
N HIS A 563 3.26 14.48 -0.30
CA HIS A 563 4.33 14.16 -1.25
C HIS A 563 4.05 14.69 -2.66
N GLN A 564 2.83 14.48 -3.17
CA GLN A 564 2.43 15.02 -4.46
C GLN A 564 2.48 16.55 -4.50
N LEU A 565 1.99 17.21 -3.45
CA LEU A 565 2.05 18.67 -3.30
C LEU A 565 3.51 19.14 -3.26
N ARG A 566 4.37 18.50 -2.47
CA ARG A 566 5.82 18.79 -2.46
C ARG A 566 6.45 18.65 -3.85
N GLY A 567 6.04 17.64 -4.63
CA GLY A 567 6.50 17.41 -6.00
C GLY A 567 6.07 18.47 -7.03
N ARG A 568 5.20 19.42 -6.67
CA ARG A 568 4.81 20.55 -7.53
C ARG A 568 5.89 21.64 -7.58
N VAL A 569 6.84 21.66 -6.64
CA VAL A 569 8.01 22.54 -6.64
C VAL A 569 9.30 21.74 -6.90
N GLY A 570 10.41 22.41 -7.17
CA GLY A 570 11.70 21.74 -7.47
C GLY A 570 11.74 21.15 -8.87
N ARG A 571 11.18 21.88 -9.84
CA ARG A 571 11.18 21.53 -11.28
C ARG A 571 12.14 22.38 -12.12
N GLY A 572 12.67 23.47 -11.57
CA GLY A 572 13.77 24.24 -12.15
C GLY A 572 15.11 23.96 -11.47
N ASP A 573 16.15 24.69 -11.88
CA ASP A 573 17.52 24.56 -11.34
C ASP A 573 17.70 25.20 -9.94
N GLU A 574 16.70 25.94 -9.49
CA GLU A 574 16.71 26.67 -8.23
C GLU A 574 16.36 25.79 -7.03
N GLN A 575 16.97 26.11 -5.88
CA GLN A 575 16.65 25.43 -4.64
C GLN A 575 15.18 25.71 -4.27
N SER A 576 14.42 24.64 -4.05
CA SER A 576 13.01 24.72 -3.68
C SER A 576 12.76 24.28 -2.24
N TYR A 577 11.67 24.78 -1.67
CA TYR A 577 11.33 24.66 -0.26
C TYR A 577 9.88 24.21 -0.10
N CYS A 578 9.64 23.29 0.82
CA CYS A 578 8.31 22.85 1.23
C CYS A 578 8.14 23.10 2.72
N ILE A 579 7.13 23.89 3.10
CA ILE A 579 6.88 24.31 4.47
C ILE A 579 5.52 23.76 4.90
N LEU A 580 5.54 22.85 5.86
CA LEU A 580 4.36 22.24 6.47
C LEU A 580 4.00 23.06 7.71
N VAL A 581 2.89 23.80 7.65
CA VAL A 581 2.37 24.56 8.79
C VAL A 581 1.34 23.69 9.51
N ALA A 582 1.69 23.16 10.68
CA ALA A 582 0.88 22.16 11.38
C ALA A 582 1.13 22.16 12.89
N ASP A 583 0.09 21.93 13.70
CA ASP A 583 0.19 21.71 15.16
C ASP A 583 -0.54 20.42 15.59
N PRO A 584 -0.07 19.24 15.14
CA PRO A 584 -0.71 17.95 15.40
C PRO A 584 -0.74 17.63 16.89
N LYS A 585 -1.95 17.36 17.40
CA LYS A 585 -2.18 16.95 18.80
C LYS A 585 -1.89 15.47 19.05
N SER A 586 -2.00 14.62 18.03
CA SER A 586 -1.80 13.16 18.12
C SER A 586 -0.36 12.76 17.81
N GLU A 587 0.13 11.67 18.41
CA GLU A 587 1.45 11.11 18.11
C GLU A 587 1.56 10.65 16.65
N ALA A 588 0.50 10.05 16.10
CA ALA A 588 0.44 9.68 14.67
C ALA A 588 0.58 10.91 13.74
N GLY A 589 -0.02 12.05 14.10
CA GLY A 589 0.13 13.29 13.33
C GLY A 589 1.54 13.87 13.40
N LYS A 590 2.21 13.81 14.57
CA LYS A 590 3.60 14.23 14.72
C LYS A 590 4.55 13.34 13.93
N GLU A 591 4.36 12.03 13.99
CA GLU A 591 5.17 11.07 13.26
C GLU A 591 5.03 11.26 11.74
N ARG A 592 3.80 11.53 11.26
CA ARG A 592 3.55 11.90 9.86
C ARG A 592 4.38 13.11 9.41
N MET A 593 4.38 14.19 10.19
CA MET A 593 5.16 15.39 9.86
C MET A 593 6.66 15.09 9.86
N ARG A 594 7.14 14.32 10.84
CA ARG A 594 8.55 13.91 10.92
C ARG A 594 8.98 13.12 9.68
N ILE A 595 8.24 12.07 9.33
CA ILE A 595 8.52 11.24 8.15
C ILE A 595 8.61 12.08 6.88
N MET A 596 7.68 13.04 6.70
CA MET A 596 7.66 13.93 5.54
C MET A 596 8.90 14.86 5.45
N THR A 597 9.52 15.19 6.58
CA THR A 597 10.77 15.98 6.64
C THR A 597 12.04 15.15 6.47
N GLU A 598 12.01 13.85 6.80
CA GLU A 598 13.19 12.98 6.81
C GLU A 598 13.51 12.37 5.44
N THR A 599 12.48 12.06 4.64
CA THR A 599 12.66 11.41 3.34
C THR A 599 12.02 12.19 2.19
N THR A 600 12.71 12.20 1.06
CA THR A 600 12.21 12.71 -0.22
C THR A 600 11.62 11.62 -1.11
N ASP A 601 11.79 10.35 -0.74
CA ASP A 601 11.40 9.19 -1.55
C ASP A 601 9.91 8.90 -1.37
N GLY A 602 9.14 9.06 -2.44
CA GLY A 602 7.72 8.78 -2.44
C GLY A 602 7.35 7.33 -2.10
N PHE A 603 8.18 6.34 -2.47
CA PHE A 603 7.89 4.94 -2.16
C PHE A 603 7.98 4.68 -0.66
N VAL A 604 9.04 5.18 -0.02
CA VAL A 604 9.21 5.09 1.43
C VAL A 604 8.09 5.81 2.17
N LEU A 605 7.67 6.98 1.68
CA LEU A 605 6.53 7.71 2.26
C LEU A 605 5.23 6.91 2.20
N SER A 606 4.94 6.27 1.08
CA SER A 606 3.73 5.48 0.92
C SER A 606 3.74 4.18 1.73
N GLU A 607 4.89 3.54 1.91
CA GLU A 607 5.04 2.41 2.85
C GLU A 607 4.75 2.86 4.29
N LYS A 608 5.31 4.00 4.71
CA LYS A 608 5.06 4.56 6.05
C LYS A 608 3.63 5.03 6.25
N ASP A 609 2.98 5.56 5.20
CA ASP A 609 1.57 5.95 5.25
C ASP A 609 0.67 4.73 5.52
N LEU A 610 0.98 3.60 4.88
CA LEU A 610 0.28 2.34 5.08
C LEU A 610 0.47 1.80 6.50
N GLU A 611 1.70 1.83 7.02
CA GLU A 611 2.00 1.46 8.41
C GLU A 611 1.21 2.32 9.43
N LEU A 612 1.13 3.64 9.19
CA LEU A 612 0.46 4.58 10.09
C LEU A 612 -1.08 4.50 10.05
N ARG A 613 -1.67 4.23 8.89
CA ARG A 613 -3.13 4.14 8.69
C ARG A 613 -3.69 2.77 9.07
N GLY A 614 -2.87 1.72 9.00
CA GLY A 614 -3.32 0.34 9.14
C GLY A 614 -4.15 -0.13 7.92
N PRO A 615 -4.42 -1.44 7.82
CA PRO A 615 -4.99 -2.06 6.61
C PRO A 615 -6.44 -1.64 6.29
N GLY A 616 -7.18 -1.03 7.23
CA GLY A 616 -8.63 -0.78 7.10
C GLY A 616 -9.04 0.48 6.32
N ASP A 617 -8.26 1.55 6.36
CA ASP A 617 -8.69 2.86 5.85
C ASP A 617 -8.31 3.12 4.38
N PHE A 618 -7.29 2.44 3.84
CA PHE A 618 -6.91 2.64 2.43
C PHE A 618 -7.95 2.06 1.46
N PHE A 619 -8.71 1.05 1.89
CA PHE A 619 -9.62 0.30 1.03
C PHE A 619 -11.08 0.78 1.09
N GLY A 620 -11.40 1.70 2.01
CA GLY A 620 -12.78 2.00 2.34
C GLY A 620 -13.53 0.75 2.79
N THR A 621 -14.73 0.94 3.31
CA THR A 621 -15.60 -0.18 3.68
C THR A 621 -15.87 -1.10 2.46
N LYS A 622 -15.32 -2.32 2.51
CA LYS A 622 -15.74 -3.49 1.71
C LYS A 622 -15.85 -3.27 0.19
N GLN A 623 -14.77 -2.89 -0.49
CA GLN A 623 -14.69 -3.04 -1.96
C GLN A 623 -13.51 -3.90 -2.41
N SER A 624 -13.89 -5.09 -2.88
CA SER A 624 -13.36 -5.93 -3.99
C SER A 624 -11.84 -5.89 -4.28
N GLY A 625 -11.14 -6.96 -3.89
CA GLY A 625 -9.94 -7.42 -4.62
C GLY A 625 -8.83 -8.06 -3.77
N MET A 626 -8.71 -7.68 -2.50
CA MET A 626 -7.71 -8.27 -1.60
C MET A 626 -8.25 -9.54 -0.93
N PRO A 627 -7.56 -10.69 -1.01
CA PRO A 627 -7.93 -11.87 -0.26
C PRO A 627 -7.77 -11.65 1.25
N GLU A 628 -8.66 -12.21 2.04
CA GLU A 628 -8.43 -12.33 3.48
C GLU A 628 -7.38 -13.42 3.73
N PHE A 629 -6.17 -13.01 4.09
CA PHE A 629 -5.12 -13.91 4.56
C PHE A 629 -5.41 -14.37 5.99
N LYS A 630 -5.18 -15.66 6.27
CA LYS A 630 -5.42 -16.29 7.58
C LYS A 630 -4.39 -15.85 8.63
N LEU A 631 -3.14 -15.65 8.23
CA LEU A 631 -2.03 -15.25 9.12
C LEU A 631 -1.24 -14.05 8.61
N GLY A 632 -1.05 -13.95 7.30
CA GLY A 632 -0.25 -12.91 6.67
C GLY A 632 -0.91 -11.54 6.77
N ASP A 633 -0.13 -10.55 7.21
CA ASP A 633 -0.54 -9.16 7.11
C ASP A 633 0.31 -8.49 6.03
N VAL A 634 -0.33 -8.03 4.95
CA VAL A 634 0.34 -7.43 3.78
C VAL A 634 1.23 -6.24 4.16
N VAL A 635 0.88 -5.52 5.22
CA VAL A 635 1.60 -4.35 5.71
C VAL A 635 2.75 -4.79 6.60
N HIS A 636 2.46 -5.53 7.67
CA HIS A 636 3.47 -5.91 8.66
C HIS A 636 4.48 -6.94 8.13
N ASP A 637 4.05 -7.82 7.22
CA ASP A 637 4.87 -8.87 6.62
C ASP A 637 5.33 -8.55 5.18
N TYR A 638 5.38 -7.26 4.83
CA TYR A 638 5.74 -6.76 3.50
C TYR A 638 6.98 -7.43 2.90
N ARG A 639 8.04 -7.59 3.70
CA ARG A 639 9.30 -8.23 3.24
C ARG A 639 9.11 -9.69 2.85
N ILE A 640 8.24 -10.42 3.56
CA ILE A 640 7.95 -11.82 3.26
C ILE A 640 7.14 -11.89 1.96
N LEU A 641 6.17 -10.99 1.79
CA LEU A 641 5.35 -10.90 0.58
C LEU A 641 6.21 -10.59 -0.67
N GLU A 642 7.17 -9.67 -0.55
CA GLU A 642 8.08 -9.32 -1.65
C GLU A 642 8.94 -10.51 -2.10
N VAL A 643 9.52 -11.25 -1.14
CA VAL A 643 10.30 -12.45 -1.43
C VAL A 643 9.43 -13.52 -2.08
N ALA A 644 8.26 -13.81 -1.48
CA ALA A 644 7.30 -14.78 -2.02
C ALA A 644 6.88 -14.44 -3.45
N ARG A 645 6.70 -13.16 -3.76
CA ARG A 645 6.42 -12.69 -5.11
C ARG A 645 7.58 -12.89 -6.07
N SER A 646 8.80 -12.52 -5.69
CA SER A 646 9.99 -12.70 -6.54
C SER A 646 10.14 -14.17 -6.92
N ASP A 647 9.90 -15.06 -5.96
CA ASP A 647 9.99 -16.50 -6.17
C ASP A 647 8.83 -17.03 -7.01
N ALA A 648 7.59 -16.60 -6.76
CA ALA A 648 6.45 -16.95 -7.62
C ALA A 648 6.71 -16.57 -9.09
N ALA A 649 7.24 -15.37 -9.34
CA ALA A 649 7.57 -14.92 -10.69
C ALA A 649 8.64 -15.82 -11.32
N LYS A 650 9.75 -16.08 -10.61
CA LYS A 650 10.81 -16.99 -11.10
C LYS A 650 10.28 -18.38 -11.40
N LEU A 651 9.43 -18.92 -10.53
CA LEU A 651 8.85 -20.25 -10.68
C LEU A 651 7.96 -20.33 -11.93
N ILE A 652 6.97 -19.45 -12.07
CA ILE A 652 6.01 -19.50 -13.20
C ILE A 652 6.69 -19.36 -14.57
N TYR A 653 7.77 -18.58 -14.67
CA TYR A 653 8.54 -18.43 -15.92
C TYR A 653 9.67 -19.45 -16.08
N SER A 654 9.93 -20.31 -15.09
CA SER A 654 10.93 -21.37 -15.19
C SER A 654 10.37 -22.63 -15.84
N HIS A 655 11.16 -23.29 -16.70
CA HIS A 655 10.80 -24.59 -17.26
C HIS A 655 10.75 -25.70 -16.19
N ALA A 656 11.55 -25.57 -15.12
CA ALA A 656 11.60 -26.52 -14.02
C ALA A 656 10.27 -26.60 -13.26
N PHE A 657 9.63 -25.46 -12.98
CA PHE A 657 8.35 -25.44 -12.26
C PHE A 657 7.25 -26.23 -12.95
N TRP A 658 7.24 -26.30 -14.28
CA TRP A 658 6.19 -27.00 -15.03
C TRP A 658 6.46 -28.49 -15.23
N ASN A 659 7.72 -28.93 -15.16
CA ASN A 659 8.13 -30.29 -15.53
C ASN A 659 8.70 -31.12 -14.39
N ASP A 660 9.29 -30.49 -13.37
CA ASP A 660 9.95 -31.21 -12.27
C ASP A 660 8.93 -31.67 -11.21
N SER A 661 9.04 -32.92 -10.77
CA SER A 661 8.24 -33.52 -9.69
C SER A 661 8.31 -32.73 -8.38
N SER A 662 9.42 -32.04 -8.10
CA SER A 662 9.62 -31.29 -6.85
C SER A 662 8.61 -30.15 -6.62
N TYR A 663 7.97 -29.65 -7.69
CA TYR A 663 6.97 -28.57 -7.65
C TYR A 663 5.52 -29.07 -7.83
N GLU A 664 5.29 -30.39 -7.84
CA GLU A 664 3.98 -30.98 -8.14
C GLU A 664 2.87 -30.48 -7.19
N ALA A 665 3.14 -30.40 -5.89
CA ALA A 665 2.17 -29.91 -4.91
C ALA A 665 1.73 -28.45 -5.19
N LEU A 666 2.65 -27.59 -5.62
CA LEU A 666 2.33 -26.20 -5.98
C LEU A 666 1.54 -26.13 -7.30
N ARG A 667 1.81 -27.03 -8.24
CA ARG A 667 1.04 -27.11 -9.49
C ARG A 667 -0.38 -27.64 -9.27
N LEU A 668 -0.54 -28.66 -8.43
CA LEU A 668 -1.85 -29.20 -8.05
C LEU A 668 -2.70 -28.09 -7.40
N TYR A 669 -2.13 -27.31 -6.49
CA TYR A 669 -2.80 -26.14 -5.93
C TYR A 669 -3.28 -25.16 -7.02
N LEU A 670 -2.45 -24.85 -8.02
CA LEU A 670 -2.85 -23.97 -9.13
C LEU A 670 -3.98 -24.57 -9.98
N GLN A 671 -3.95 -25.88 -10.22
CA GLN A 671 -5.01 -26.58 -10.95
C GLN A 671 -6.33 -26.57 -10.18
N GLU A 672 -6.31 -26.90 -8.89
CA GLU A 672 -7.47 -26.88 -7.99
C GLU A 672 -8.06 -25.48 -7.83
N SER A 673 -7.23 -24.44 -7.93
CA SER A 673 -7.67 -23.05 -7.81
C SER A 673 -8.47 -22.52 -9.02
N GLY A 674 -8.65 -23.32 -10.08
CA GLY A 674 -9.39 -22.96 -11.30
C GLY A 674 -8.65 -22.01 -12.26
N VAL A 675 -7.54 -21.41 -11.82
CA VAL A 675 -6.84 -20.33 -12.55
C VAL A 675 -6.30 -20.76 -13.91
N LEU A 676 -5.85 -22.00 -14.06
CA LEU A 676 -5.34 -22.51 -15.33
C LEU A 676 -6.43 -22.72 -16.39
N HIS A 677 -7.70 -22.70 -15.98
CA HIS A 677 -8.87 -22.83 -16.87
C HIS A 677 -9.51 -21.47 -17.22
N GLY A 678 -8.91 -20.36 -16.74
CA GLY A 678 -9.39 -19.00 -17.03
C GLY A 678 -10.61 -18.55 -16.21
N GLU A 679 -10.95 -19.28 -15.13
CA GLU A 679 -12.03 -18.87 -14.23
C GLU A 679 -11.66 -17.56 -13.50
N LYS A 680 -12.64 -16.65 -13.39
CA LYS A 680 -12.49 -15.39 -12.67
C LYS A 680 -12.35 -15.66 -11.17
N LEU A 681 -11.50 -14.86 -10.52
CA LEU A 681 -11.34 -14.81 -9.07
C LEU A 681 -12.62 -14.22 -8.46
N ASP A 682 -13.63 -15.04 -8.19
CA ASP A 682 -14.74 -14.68 -7.28
C ASP A 682 -14.41 -15.09 -5.84
#